data_AF-A0A3L7RWT9-F1
#
_entry.id   AF-A0A3L7RWT9-F1
#
_cell.length_a   1.000
_cell.length_b   1.000
_cell.length_c   1.000
_cell.angle_alpha   90.00
_cell.angle_beta   90.00
_cell.angle_gamma   90.00
#
_symmetry.space_group_name_H-M   'P 1'
#
loop_
_entity.id
_entity.type
_entity.pdbx_description
1 polymer ?
#
loop_
_entity_poly.entity_id
_entity_poly.type
_entity_poly.pdbx_seq_one_letter_code
_entity_poly.pdbx_strand_id
1 'polypeptide(L)'
;RLRDLGNTVLLVEHDREVLDAADRLFDFGPGAGRLGGTVVAQGTPSEMRKNQASLTGSYLGGSRQIPVPMVRRVASNAPSVVVSASTIVVETNAKSAKPAVAKRGKKSTAKTAVETSPAKSIATTQDFLELTGASQHNLRNVDLRIPLKTFVCITGVSGSGKSSLIMDTLAPAVARKLNMAAEAPGAFRDLRGVEHLSKIVLVDQNPIGSTPASNPATYTGVFDEIRELFCRMPEAKVRGYRPGRFSFNRAGGRCEDCEGMGQQKIEMHFLPDVWVECPTCRGRRFNAETLTVRFNNCSIADVLEMPINKALELFSNVPKIRGPLATLDAIGLGYLTLGQSAPTLSGGEAQRIKLAAELCRPNRGRTLYLLDEPTTGLHFDDILKLLSVLNSLVEQGNTVVVIEHNLDVIKTADWVIDLGPEAGAGGGQIVVQGTPEDIVSYATQGSVPRSWTGELLAPVLEESRRGVIETFDAESVSAKKQGDVSIEQLGKSAKLPWETDGRKWHTIERIAHTGQACRWDGKALDYVIGLLEDHEDLAPTNWNDRATVEVKASKGLGWFLHARTGGEWLLSLCFRVKKGEFTTEDLDSKLGLIPLDDMEEIPVYGREPRVKARDLKSAWQEVTIKVWTKSEIDTEAFRKFVKQALNSYLKQAKADAANPEDLMPWKQLGRKWHLMRKGLPGTGRVPWEFGLLEKLLPIMETAFDSCEADFGIRSKINWVHPKDRQTIAELHTKRSDGADLIAYAPAGKVTVGSIAAIGTMQEIEPHKGERDQIRIRFTTEAQTSVKALNEFLATIRKLNGT
;
A
#
# COMPACT_ATOMS: atom_id res chain seq x y z
N ARG A 1 -41.40 35.55 3.46
CA ARG A 1 -42.64 35.01 4.07
C ARG A 1 -42.50 34.76 5.57
N LEU A 2 -41.67 33.80 6.04
CA LEU A 2 -41.51 33.56 7.50
C LEU A 2 -41.06 34.81 8.26
N ARG A 3 -40.06 35.53 7.73
CA ARG A 3 -39.63 36.83 8.23
C ARG A 3 -40.77 37.84 8.30
N ASP A 4 -41.50 38.00 7.18
CA ASP A 4 -42.57 39.00 7.05
C ASP A 4 -43.81 38.69 7.93
N LEU A 5 -43.90 37.45 8.43
CA LEU A 5 -44.89 37.04 9.45
C LEU A 5 -44.46 37.41 10.89
N GLY A 6 -43.35 38.13 11.06
CA GLY A 6 -42.85 38.55 12.37
C GLY A 6 -41.88 37.57 13.05
N ASN A 7 -41.38 36.56 12.32
CA ASN A 7 -40.37 35.64 12.86
C ASN A 7 -38.95 36.14 12.58
N THR A 8 -38.01 35.83 13.47
CA THR A 8 -36.57 35.95 13.18
C THR A 8 -36.10 34.67 12.50
N VAL A 9 -35.56 34.79 11.29
CA VAL A 9 -34.99 33.66 10.55
C VAL A 9 -33.47 33.76 10.63
N LEU A 10 -32.84 32.81 11.31
CA LEU A 10 -31.40 32.64 11.34
C LEU A 10 -31.02 31.54 10.37
N LEU A 11 -30.18 31.86 9.40
CA LEU A 11 -29.74 30.95 8.36
C LEU A 11 -28.21 30.89 8.34
N VAL A 12 -27.67 29.67 8.26
CA VAL A 12 -26.24 29.44 8.00
C VAL A 12 -26.14 29.09 6.52
N GLU A 13 -25.48 29.96 5.75
CA GLU A 13 -25.40 29.84 4.30
C GLU A 13 -24.05 30.32 3.76
N HIS A 14 -23.73 29.82 2.57
CA HIS A 14 -22.59 30.19 1.76
C HIS A 14 -22.99 30.61 0.35
N ASP A 15 -24.25 30.40 -0.06
CA ASP A 15 -24.73 30.83 -1.37
C ASP A 15 -24.73 32.36 -1.51
N ARG A 16 -24.18 32.84 -2.63
CA ARG A 16 -24.01 34.28 -2.87
C ARG A 16 -25.33 35.02 -2.99
N GLU A 17 -26.33 34.46 -3.66
CA GLU A 17 -27.63 35.11 -3.85
C GLU A 17 -28.38 35.23 -2.53
N VAL A 18 -28.30 34.19 -1.70
CA VAL A 18 -28.90 34.20 -0.35
C VAL A 18 -28.22 35.22 0.55
N LEU A 19 -26.88 35.29 0.53
CA LEU A 19 -26.12 36.27 1.30
C LEU A 19 -26.43 37.70 0.86
N ASP A 20 -26.59 37.93 -0.44
CA ASP A 20 -26.93 39.25 -1.00
C ASP A 20 -28.36 39.69 -0.68
N ALA A 21 -29.29 38.74 -0.53
CA ALA A 21 -30.68 38.99 -0.16
C ALA A 21 -30.90 39.16 1.36
N ALA A 22 -29.88 38.89 2.18
CA ALA A 22 -30.01 38.93 3.63
C ALA A 22 -30.14 40.36 4.18
N ASP A 23 -30.98 40.54 5.20
CA ASP A 23 -31.12 41.85 5.87
C ASP A 23 -29.86 42.21 6.68
N ARG A 24 -29.20 41.19 7.23
CA ARG A 24 -27.98 41.33 8.03
C ARG A 24 -27.15 40.06 7.95
N LEU A 25 -25.84 40.23 7.84
CA LEU A 25 -24.84 39.18 7.79
C LEU A 25 -23.94 39.23 9.02
N PHE A 26 -23.50 38.05 9.45
CA PHE A 26 -22.52 37.83 10.50
C PHE A 26 -21.48 36.85 9.98
N ASP A 27 -20.23 37.32 9.83
CA ASP A 27 -19.13 36.51 9.34
C ASP A 27 -18.30 35.99 10.50
N PHE A 28 -18.18 34.66 10.58
CA PHE A 28 -17.38 33.98 11.58
C PHE A 28 -16.01 33.62 11.01
N GLY A 29 -14.96 33.80 11.81
CA GLY A 29 -13.59 33.52 11.38
C GLY A 29 -12.55 33.84 12.46
N PRO A 30 -11.32 34.22 12.08
CA PRO A 30 -10.80 34.37 10.70
C PRO A 30 -10.51 33.05 9.96
N GLY A 31 -10.54 31.90 10.66
CA GLY A 31 -10.38 30.57 10.06
C GLY A 31 -11.33 29.55 10.66
N ALA A 32 -11.08 28.27 10.38
CA ALA A 32 -11.88 27.16 10.89
C ALA A 32 -11.31 26.55 12.19
N GLY A 33 -12.16 25.80 12.92
CA GLY A 33 -11.78 25.14 14.16
C GLY A 33 -11.27 26.10 15.23
N ARG A 34 -10.07 25.84 15.78
CA ARG A 34 -9.45 26.65 16.84
C ARG A 34 -9.07 28.07 16.39
N LEU A 35 -9.00 28.31 15.08
CA LEU A 35 -8.71 29.62 14.49
C LEU A 35 -10.00 30.42 14.17
N GLY A 36 -11.17 29.86 14.51
CA GLY A 36 -12.49 30.45 14.29
C GLY A 36 -13.18 30.85 15.59
N GLY A 37 -14.52 30.87 15.55
CA GLY A 37 -15.36 31.10 16.73
C GLY A 37 -15.49 32.57 17.14
N THR A 38 -15.00 33.51 16.32
CA THR A 38 -15.16 34.95 16.52
C THR A 38 -15.93 35.58 15.38
N VAL A 39 -16.76 36.59 15.68
CA VAL A 39 -17.44 37.39 14.64
C VAL A 39 -16.45 38.42 14.13
N VAL A 40 -15.92 38.20 12.92
CA VAL A 40 -14.89 39.05 12.30
C VAL A 40 -15.52 40.30 11.70
N ALA A 41 -16.75 40.19 11.21
CA ALA A 41 -17.51 41.28 10.64
C ALA A 41 -19.01 41.04 10.79
N GLN A 42 -19.76 42.13 10.90
CA GLN A 42 -21.22 42.10 10.91
C GLN A 42 -21.76 43.37 10.25
N GLY A 43 -22.88 43.27 9.56
CA GLY A 43 -23.50 44.42 8.88
C GLY A 43 -24.46 43.99 7.78
N THR A 44 -24.89 44.95 6.97
CA THR A 44 -25.65 44.68 5.74
C THR A 44 -24.74 44.08 4.65
N PRO A 45 -25.28 43.38 3.63
CA PRO A 45 -24.46 42.87 2.52
C PRO A 45 -23.58 43.93 1.85
N SER A 46 -24.09 45.15 1.70
CA SER A 46 -23.35 46.30 1.15
C SER A 46 -22.17 46.75 2.01
N GLU A 47 -22.30 46.67 3.34
CA GLU A 47 -21.21 46.97 4.28
C GLU A 47 -20.19 45.83 4.30
N MET A 48 -20.66 44.59 4.26
CA MET A 48 -19.80 43.39 4.23
C MET A 48 -18.87 43.37 3.03
N ARG A 49 -19.35 43.73 1.83
CA ARG A 49 -18.54 43.81 0.60
C ARG A 49 -17.35 44.78 0.69
N LYS A 50 -17.45 45.81 1.53
CA LYS A 50 -16.38 46.80 1.74
C LYS A 50 -15.39 46.37 2.82
N ASN A 51 -15.75 45.38 3.63
CA ASN A 51 -14.94 44.96 4.76
C ASN A 51 -13.90 43.92 4.33
N GLN A 52 -12.66 44.37 4.10
CA GLN A 52 -11.56 43.48 3.71
C GLN A 52 -11.02 42.60 4.85
N ALA A 53 -11.39 42.84 6.10
CA ALA A 53 -11.04 41.94 7.20
C ALA A 53 -11.90 40.66 7.17
N SER A 54 -13.07 40.72 6.54
CA SER A 54 -13.95 39.57 6.33
C SER A 54 -13.50 38.77 5.10
N LEU A 55 -13.33 37.46 5.29
CA LEU A 55 -13.03 36.55 4.19
C LEU A 55 -14.23 36.50 3.23
N THR A 56 -15.44 36.32 3.77
CA THR A 56 -16.70 36.34 3.01
C THR A 56 -16.88 37.68 2.28
N GLY A 57 -16.64 38.80 2.97
CA GLY A 57 -16.69 40.15 2.40
C GLY A 57 -15.74 40.34 1.22
N SER A 58 -14.56 39.72 1.25
CA SER A 58 -13.59 39.76 0.16
C SER A 58 -14.06 39.02 -1.10
N TYR A 59 -14.79 37.90 -0.94
CA TYR A 59 -15.40 37.18 -2.06
C TYR A 59 -16.63 37.92 -2.61
N LEU A 60 -17.50 38.44 -1.74
CA LEU A 60 -18.66 39.25 -2.15
C LEU A 60 -18.22 40.55 -2.84
N GLY A 61 -17.12 41.17 -2.38
CA GLY A 61 -16.54 42.39 -2.96
C GLY A 61 -15.73 42.14 -4.24
N GLY A 62 -15.48 40.88 -4.61
CA GLY A 62 -14.72 40.49 -5.80
C GLY A 62 -13.19 40.70 -5.72
N SER A 63 -12.67 41.06 -4.54
CA SER A 63 -11.21 41.16 -4.32
C SER A 63 -10.56 39.78 -4.31
N ARG A 64 -11.28 38.76 -3.84
CA ARG A 64 -11.00 37.34 -4.03
C ARG A 64 -12.07 36.72 -4.92
N GLN A 65 -11.68 35.75 -5.74
CA GLN A 65 -12.60 35.01 -6.60
C GLN A 65 -11.98 33.68 -7.03
N ILE A 66 -12.84 32.71 -7.35
CA ILE A 66 -12.42 31.47 -8.01
C ILE A 66 -12.17 31.78 -9.49
N PRO A 67 -10.95 31.58 -10.03
CA PRO A 67 -10.63 31.94 -11.41
C PRO A 67 -11.24 30.95 -12.40
N VAL A 68 -11.51 31.42 -13.62
CA VAL A 68 -11.84 30.53 -14.75
C VAL A 68 -10.53 29.97 -15.34
N PRO A 69 -10.43 28.66 -15.63
CA PRO A 69 -9.24 28.08 -16.23
C PRO A 69 -8.82 28.79 -17.52
N MET A 70 -7.52 29.03 -17.69
CA MET A 70 -6.96 29.59 -18.93
C MET A 70 -7.21 28.69 -20.15
N VAL A 71 -7.09 27.37 -19.95
CA VAL A 71 -7.23 26.34 -20.99
C VAL A 71 -8.08 25.21 -20.41
N ARG A 72 -9.02 24.68 -21.21
CA ARG A 72 -9.82 23.50 -20.87
C ARG A 72 -9.19 22.25 -21.50
N ARG A 73 -9.22 21.13 -20.77
CA ARG A 73 -8.50 19.87 -21.11
C ARG A 73 -9.24 19.00 -22.15
N VAL A 74 -9.80 19.61 -23.19
CA VAL A 74 -10.59 18.89 -24.21
C VAL A 74 -9.94 19.05 -25.58
N ALA A 75 -9.84 17.98 -26.36
CA ALA A 75 -9.36 18.06 -27.74
C ALA A 75 -10.24 18.99 -28.59
N SER A 76 -9.63 19.83 -29.43
CA SER A 76 -10.30 20.85 -30.26
C SER A 76 -11.33 20.32 -31.28
N ASN A 77 -11.43 18.99 -31.45
CA ASN A 77 -12.37 18.31 -32.34
C ASN A 77 -13.43 17.47 -31.61
N ALA A 78 -13.63 17.65 -30.29
CA ALA A 78 -14.72 16.97 -29.59
C ALA A 78 -16.08 17.45 -30.14
N PRO A 79 -16.93 16.58 -30.71
CA PRO A 79 -18.20 17.01 -31.28
C PRO A 79 -19.14 17.48 -30.17
N SER A 80 -19.41 18.78 -30.11
CA SER A 80 -20.55 19.34 -29.39
C SER A 80 -21.83 18.85 -30.06
N VAL A 81 -22.58 17.98 -29.38
CA VAL A 81 -23.84 17.46 -29.91
C VAL A 81 -24.93 18.44 -29.51
N VAL A 82 -25.37 19.26 -30.46
CA VAL A 82 -26.65 19.97 -30.36
C VAL A 82 -27.73 18.98 -30.79
N VAL A 83 -28.64 18.62 -29.88
CA VAL A 83 -29.77 17.76 -30.24
C VAL A 83 -30.69 18.57 -31.16
N SER A 84 -30.69 18.23 -32.44
CA SER A 84 -31.68 18.75 -33.38
C SER A 84 -33.05 18.21 -33.00
N ALA A 85 -33.98 19.13 -32.73
CA ALA A 85 -35.39 18.80 -32.54
C ALA A 85 -35.88 18.00 -33.75
N SER A 86 -36.32 16.77 -33.53
CA SER A 86 -37.03 15.96 -34.53
C SER A 86 -38.24 16.75 -35.03
N THR A 87 -38.15 17.18 -36.29
CA THR A 87 -39.15 17.94 -37.02
C THR A 87 -40.50 17.21 -37.03
N ILE A 88 -41.50 17.83 -36.42
CA ILE A 88 -42.90 17.61 -36.81
C ILE A 88 -43.02 18.13 -38.24
N VAL A 89 -43.20 17.21 -39.19
CA VAL A 89 -43.35 17.51 -40.61
C VAL A 89 -44.67 18.26 -40.82
N VAL A 90 -44.58 19.54 -41.17
CA VAL A 90 -45.59 20.22 -41.97
C VAL A 90 -44.88 20.70 -43.23
N GLU A 91 -45.15 20.02 -44.34
CA GLU A 91 -44.64 20.36 -45.66
C GLU A 91 -45.23 21.68 -46.14
N THR A 92 -44.38 22.64 -46.51
CA THR A 92 -44.69 23.55 -47.62
C THR A 92 -43.41 23.93 -48.38
N ASN A 93 -43.44 23.62 -49.68
CA ASN A 93 -42.46 23.94 -50.73
C ASN A 93 -42.06 25.42 -50.80
N ALA A 94 -40.77 25.71 -51.00
CA ALA A 94 -40.30 26.67 -52.01
C ALA A 94 -38.77 26.60 -52.22
N LYS A 95 -38.36 26.93 -53.44
CA LYS A 95 -37.07 26.66 -54.08
C LYS A 95 -36.01 27.75 -53.83
N SER A 96 -34.77 27.37 -54.16
CA SER A 96 -33.72 28.16 -54.83
C SER A 96 -32.97 29.27 -54.07
N ALA A 97 -31.66 29.07 -53.85
CA ALA A 97 -30.57 29.71 -54.63
C ALA A 97 -29.25 29.84 -53.81
N LYS A 98 -28.15 29.41 -54.42
CA LYS A 98 -26.74 29.70 -54.08
C LYS A 98 -26.24 30.84 -55.03
N PRO A 99 -24.96 31.28 -55.01
CA PRO A 99 -24.10 31.78 -53.93
C PRO A 99 -23.27 33.03 -54.37
N ALA A 100 -22.52 33.71 -53.49
CA ALA A 100 -21.37 34.58 -53.88
C ALA A 100 -20.46 34.82 -52.65
N VAL A 101 -19.26 34.22 -52.55
CA VAL A 101 -17.95 34.63 -53.09
C VAL A 101 -17.37 35.93 -52.50
N ALA A 102 -16.51 35.73 -51.49
CA ALA A 102 -15.18 36.29 -51.23
C ALA A 102 -14.90 37.81 -51.34
N LYS A 103 -14.19 38.35 -50.34
CA LYS A 103 -12.88 39.00 -50.56
C LYS A 103 -12.05 39.20 -49.28
N ARG A 104 -10.78 38.83 -49.40
CA ARG A 104 -9.66 39.08 -48.49
C ARG A 104 -9.22 40.54 -48.55
N GLY A 105 -8.82 41.11 -47.41
CA GLY A 105 -7.98 42.30 -47.31
C GLY A 105 -6.95 42.13 -46.19
N LYS A 106 -5.66 42.03 -46.56
CA LYS A 106 -4.51 42.09 -45.65
C LYS A 106 -4.18 43.55 -45.32
N LYS A 107 -3.76 43.84 -44.09
CA LYS A 107 -2.64 44.76 -43.81
C LYS A 107 -2.02 44.47 -42.43
N SER A 108 -0.70 44.60 -42.42
CA SER A 108 0.27 44.26 -41.38
C SER A 108 0.54 45.42 -40.42
N THR A 109 0.95 45.12 -39.18
CA THR A 109 2.06 45.79 -38.48
C THR A 109 2.58 44.90 -37.35
N ALA A 110 3.92 44.73 -37.30
CA ALA A 110 4.70 44.10 -36.24
C ALA A 110 4.85 45.08 -35.04
N LYS A 111 5.21 44.78 -33.80
CA LYS A 111 6.12 43.81 -33.14
C LYS A 111 5.70 43.76 -31.65
N THR A 112 5.98 42.67 -30.93
CA THR A 112 6.91 42.60 -29.77
C THR A 112 6.80 41.18 -29.20
N ALA A 113 7.85 40.38 -29.41
CA ALA A 113 7.93 39.00 -28.98
C ALA A 113 8.34 38.93 -27.50
N VAL A 114 7.50 38.28 -26.69
CA VAL A 114 7.88 37.73 -25.39
C VAL A 114 7.99 36.23 -25.63
N GLU A 115 9.20 35.69 -25.48
CA GLU A 115 9.47 34.26 -25.54
C GLU A 115 8.66 33.53 -24.46
N THR A 116 7.61 32.83 -24.90
CA THR A 116 6.92 31.82 -24.11
C THR A 116 7.28 30.47 -24.70
N SER A 117 7.91 29.63 -23.90
CA SER A 117 8.23 28.24 -24.24
C SER A 117 6.99 27.53 -24.78
N PRO A 118 7.07 26.81 -25.91
CA PRO A 118 5.89 26.22 -26.54
C PRO A 118 5.34 25.11 -25.64
N ALA A 119 4.12 25.32 -25.15
CA ALA A 119 3.31 24.26 -24.57
C ALA A 119 3.21 23.12 -25.59
N LYS A 120 3.68 21.93 -25.19
CA LYS A 120 3.58 20.71 -26.00
C LYS A 120 2.10 20.41 -26.25
N SER A 121 1.57 20.83 -27.40
CA SER A 121 0.28 20.37 -27.91
C SER A 121 0.46 18.95 -28.44
N ILE A 122 0.29 17.96 -27.56
CA ILE A 122 0.11 16.59 -28.00
C ILE A 122 -1.32 16.51 -28.53
N ALA A 123 -1.47 16.44 -29.85
CA ALA A 123 -2.74 16.06 -30.48
C ALA A 123 -3.10 14.64 -30.00
N THR A 124 -3.92 14.59 -28.95
CA THR A 124 -4.42 13.36 -28.34
C THR A 124 -5.86 13.16 -28.80
N THR A 125 -6.15 12.00 -29.39
CA THR A 125 -7.51 11.53 -29.61
C THR A 125 -8.20 11.42 -28.24
N GLN A 126 -9.29 12.15 -28.03
CA GLN A 126 -10.06 12.14 -26.79
C GLN A 126 -10.81 10.81 -26.65
N ASP A 127 -10.55 10.06 -25.57
CA ASP A 127 -11.32 8.86 -25.23
C ASP A 127 -12.65 9.27 -24.54
N PHE A 128 -13.71 8.49 -24.74
CA PHE A 128 -15.04 8.75 -24.16
C PHE A 128 -15.60 7.53 -23.44
N LEU A 129 -16.34 7.78 -22.35
CA LEU A 129 -17.26 6.82 -21.74
C LEU A 129 -18.68 7.13 -22.25
N GLU A 130 -19.34 6.13 -22.84
CA GLU A 130 -20.63 6.31 -23.49
C GLU A 130 -21.68 5.37 -22.89
N LEU A 131 -22.76 5.94 -22.34
CA LEU A 131 -23.93 5.23 -21.85
C LEU A 131 -25.10 5.56 -22.76
N THR A 132 -25.68 4.56 -23.42
CA THR A 132 -26.76 4.76 -24.40
C THR A 132 -28.10 4.26 -23.87
N GLY A 133 -29.17 4.96 -24.25
CA GLY A 133 -30.54 4.60 -23.96
C GLY A 133 -30.91 4.52 -22.47
N ALA A 134 -30.33 5.38 -21.64
CA ALA A 134 -30.67 5.45 -20.22
C ALA A 134 -32.14 5.88 -20.05
N SER A 135 -32.90 5.08 -19.31
CA SER A 135 -34.36 5.20 -19.18
C SER A 135 -34.87 4.98 -17.75
N GLN A 136 -33.99 5.08 -16.76
CA GLN A 136 -34.35 5.02 -15.35
C GLN A 136 -35.20 6.23 -14.95
N HIS A 137 -36.30 6.00 -14.22
CA HIS A 137 -37.23 7.03 -13.74
C HIS A 137 -37.77 7.94 -14.86
N ASN A 138 -37.43 9.24 -14.84
CA ASN A 138 -37.92 10.22 -15.82
C ASN A 138 -37.00 10.37 -17.05
N LEU A 139 -35.90 9.61 -17.14
CA LEU A 139 -34.95 9.67 -18.27
C LEU A 139 -35.60 9.17 -19.58
N ARG A 140 -35.46 9.94 -20.65
CA ARG A 140 -36.12 9.70 -21.94
C ARG A 140 -35.15 9.11 -22.97
N ASN A 141 -34.68 7.88 -22.73
CA ASN A 141 -33.71 7.17 -23.59
C ASN A 141 -32.47 8.05 -23.89
N VAL A 142 -31.83 8.51 -22.81
CA VAL A 142 -30.72 9.46 -22.85
C VAL A 142 -29.43 8.78 -23.28
N ASP A 143 -28.72 9.39 -24.23
CA ASP A 143 -27.38 8.99 -24.65
C ASP A 143 -26.34 9.95 -24.06
N LEU A 144 -25.61 9.48 -23.04
CA LEU A 144 -24.61 10.24 -22.30
C LEU A 144 -23.21 9.94 -22.83
N ARG A 145 -22.41 10.99 -23.06
CA ARG A 145 -21.00 10.89 -23.47
C ARG A 145 -20.12 11.74 -22.55
N ILE A 146 -19.18 11.09 -21.86
CA ILE A 146 -18.26 11.72 -20.92
C ILE A 146 -16.85 11.67 -21.49
N PRO A 147 -16.20 12.81 -21.77
CA PRO A 147 -14.78 12.81 -22.11
C PRO A 147 -13.96 12.30 -20.92
N LEU A 148 -13.01 11.40 -21.18
CA LEU A 148 -12.13 10.87 -20.14
C LEU A 148 -10.94 11.80 -19.91
N LYS A 149 -10.35 11.73 -18.71
CA LYS A 149 -9.21 12.55 -18.27
C LYS A 149 -9.50 14.05 -18.19
N THR A 150 -10.75 14.40 -17.89
CA THR A 150 -11.22 15.77 -17.79
C THR A 150 -12.06 15.98 -16.52
N PHE A 151 -12.20 17.25 -16.12
CA PHE A 151 -13.15 17.64 -15.08
C PHE A 151 -14.54 17.90 -15.70
N VAL A 152 -15.50 17.02 -15.45
CA VAL A 152 -16.83 17.04 -16.05
C VAL A 152 -17.88 17.42 -15.00
N CYS A 153 -18.77 18.34 -15.35
CA CYS A 153 -19.88 18.76 -14.49
C CYS A 153 -21.23 18.37 -15.10
N ILE A 154 -22.10 17.78 -14.29
CA ILE A 154 -23.47 17.43 -14.64
C ILE A 154 -24.40 18.45 -13.98
N THR A 155 -25.09 19.25 -14.79
CA THR A 155 -25.94 20.35 -14.35
C THR A 155 -27.39 20.14 -14.72
N GLY A 156 -28.26 21.06 -14.33
CA GLY A 156 -29.68 21.03 -14.63
C GLY A 156 -30.56 21.19 -13.40
N VAL A 157 -31.82 21.60 -13.58
CA VAL A 157 -32.76 21.87 -12.47
C VAL A 157 -32.96 20.66 -11.54
N SER A 158 -33.33 20.90 -10.28
CA SER A 158 -33.62 19.80 -9.35
C SER A 158 -34.77 18.93 -9.88
N GLY A 159 -34.62 17.62 -9.85
CA GLY A 159 -35.57 16.68 -10.45
C GLY A 159 -35.45 16.51 -11.98
N SER A 160 -34.43 17.06 -12.65
CA SER A 160 -34.21 16.85 -14.09
C SER A 160 -33.73 15.44 -14.46
N GLY A 161 -33.25 14.66 -13.48
CA GLY A 161 -32.77 13.28 -13.66
C GLY A 161 -31.27 13.06 -13.45
N LYS A 162 -30.53 14.06 -12.92
CA LYS A 162 -29.05 14.01 -12.72
C LYS A 162 -28.60 12.79 -11.91
N SER A 163 -29.10 12.64 -10.69
CA SER A 163 -28.75 11.51 -9.81
C SER A 163 -29.19 10.18 -10.40
N SER A 164 -30.35 10.11 -11.06
CA SER A 164 -30.78 8.88 -11.73
C SER A 164 -29.93 8.48 -12.93
N LEU A 165 -29.35 9.44 -13.64
CA LEU A 165 -28.43 9.16 -14.74
C LEU A 165 -27.06 8.72 -14.21
N ILE A 166 -26.50 9.43 -13.25
CA ILE A 166 -25.13 9.24 -12.79
C ILE A 166 -25.03 8.20 -11.66
N MET A 167 -25.78 8.39 -10.58
CA MET A 167 -25.69 7.56 -9.36
C MET A 167 -26.45 6.25 -9.53
N ASP A 168 -27.69 6.28 -10.05
CA ASP A 168 -28.54 5.08 -10.13
C ASP A 168 -28.25 4.22 -11.37
N THR A 169 -27.69 4.82 -12.44
CA THR A 169 -27.46 4.12 -13.72
C THR A 169 -25.98 3.98 -14.06
N LEU A 170 -25.26 5.08 -14.29
CA LEU A 170 -23.86 5.03 -14.74
C LEU A 170 -22.93 4.35 -13.73
N ALA A 171 -22.98 4.77 -12.46
CA ALA A 171 -22.10 4.27 -11.41
C ALA A 171 -22.20 2.74 -11.21
N PRO A 172 -23.39 2.16 -10.97
CA PRO A 172 -23.54 0.72 -10.83
C PRO A 172 -23.23 -0.04 -12.14
N ALA A 173 -23.52 0.55 -13.31
CA ALA A 173 -23.23 -0.09 -14.60
C ALA A 173 -21.72 -0.22 -14.84
N VAL A 174 -20.95 0.85 -14.58
CA VAL A 174 -19.48 0.85 -14.65
C VAL A 174 -18.89 -0.08 -13.61
N ALA A 175 -19.35 -0.01 -12.35
CA ALA A 175 -18.85 -0.86 -11.27
C ALA A 175 -19.04 -2.35 -11.58
N ARG A 176 -20.22 -2.75 -12.08
CA ARG A 176 -20.48 -4.14 -12.52
C ARG A 176 -19.57 -4.57 -13.66
N LYS A 177 -19.37 -3.73 -14.69
CA LYS A 177 -18.45 -4.06 -15.80
C LYS A 177 -17.00 -4.17 -15.35
N LEU A 178 -16.60 -3.47 -14.28
CA LEU A 178 -15.27 -3.58 -13.66
C LEU A 178 -15.18 -4.71 -12.61
N ASN A 179 -16.18 -5.58 -12.50
CA ASN A 179 -16.26 -6.66 -11.50
C ASN A 179 -16.17 -6.16 -10.04
N MET A 180 -16.68 -4.97 -9.77
CA MET A 180 -16.78 -4.41 -8.43
C MET A 180 -18.17 -4.69 -7.85
N ALA A 181 -18.27 -4.74 -6.52
CA ALA A 181 -19.56 -4.87 -5.84
C ALA A 181 -20.41 -3.62 -6.09
N ALA A 182 -21.62 -3.80 -6.61
CA ALA A 182 -22.55 -2.73 -6.90
C ALA A 182 -24.00 -3.24 -6.96
N GLU A 183 -24.92 -2.32 -6.70
CA GLU A 183 -26.35 -2.55 -6.85
C GLU A 183 -26.74 -2.80 -8.33
N ALA A 184 -28.03 -3.08 -8.56
CA ALA A 184 -28.54 -3.20 -9.92
C ALA A 184 -28.59 -1.82 -10.58
N PRO A 185 -27.92 -1.63 -11.74
CA PRO A 185 -28.04 -0.38 -12.47
C PRO A 185 -29.46 -0.20 -12.98
N GLY A 186 -29.88 1.07 -13.07
CA GLY A 186 -31.10 1.46 -13.77
C GLY A 186 -31.12 1.02 -15.23
N ALA A 187 -32.27 1.15 -15.90
CA ALA A 187 -32.42 0.69 -17.28
C ALA A 187 -31.54 1.50 -18.26
N PHE A 188 -30.70 0.81 -19.04
CA PHE A 188 -29.90 1.36 -20.15
C PHE A 188 -29.71 0.32 -21.25
N ARG A 189 -29.27 0.75 -22.45
CA ARG A 189 -29.09 -0.12 -23.62
C ARG A 189 -27.70 -0.70 -23.73
N ASP A 190 -26.67 0.15 -23.72
CA ASP A 190 -25.27 -0.26 -23.87
C ASP A 190 -24.33 0.72 -23.14
N LEU A 191 -23.17 0.22 -22.73
CA LEU A 191 -22.11 0.97 -22.05
C LEU A 191 -20.75 0.66 -22.70
N ARG A 192 -20.09 1.69 -23.25
CA ARG A 192 -18.82 1.60 -24.01
C ARG A 192 -17.75 2.50 -23.40
N GLY A 193 -16.47 2.19 -23.64
CA GLY A 193 -15.34 2.98 -23.13
C GLY A 193 -14.90 2.62 -21.71
N VAL A 194 -15.48 1.58 -21.10
CA VAL A 194 -15.12 1.10 -19.75
C VAL A 194 -13.72 0.49 -19.75
N GLU A 195 -13.25 -0.02 -20.89
CA GLU A 195 -11.91 -0.54 -21.12
C GLU A 195 -10.80 0.50 -20.94
N HIS A 196 -11.12 1.79 -20.85
CA HIS A 196 -10.18 2.86 -20.49
C HIS A 196 -10.08 3.08 -18.97
N LEU A 197 -10.97 2.48 -18.19
CA LEU A 197 -11.04 2.61 -16.74
C LEU A 197 -10.51 1.35 -16.05
N SER A 198 -10.02 1.50 -14.83
CA SER A 198 -9.59 0.39 -13.96
C SER A 198 -10.35 0.35 -12.64
N LYS A 199 -10.94 1.47 -12.24
CA LYS A 199 -11.63 1.63 -10.96
C LYS A 199 -12.66 2.76 -11.08
N ILE A 200 -13.77 2.62 -10.36
CA ILE A 200 -14.71 3.69 -10.09
C ILE A 200 -14.74 3.97 -8.59
N VAL A 201 -14.81 5.24 -8.22
CA VAL A 201 -14.87 5.70 -6.83
C VAL A 201 -16.04 6.66 -6.69
N LEU A 202 -16.98 6.30 -5.82
CA LEU A 202 -18.07 7.16 -5.41
C LEU A 202 -17.65 7.91 -4.14
N VAL A 203 -17.75 9.24 -4.14
CA VAL A 203 -17.49 10.07 -2.97
C VAL A 203 -18.76 10.82 -2.60
N ASP A 204 -19.45 10.29 -1.60
CA ASP A 204 -20.67 10.85 -1.03
C ASP A 204 -20.39 11.68 0.24
N GLN A 205 -21.42 12.40 0.70
CA GLN A 205 -21.40 13.17 1.94
C GLN A 205 -21.70 12.33 3.20
N ASN A 206 -21.90 11.02 3.05
CA ASN A 206 -22.16 10.16 4.21
C ASN A 206 -21.00 10.24 5.22
N PRO A 207 -21.26 10.17 6.54
CA PRO A 207 -20.19 10.17 7.53
C PRO A 207 -19.15 9.09 7.24
N ILE A 208 -17.86 9.39 7.46
CA ILE A 208 -16.76 8.44 7.27
C ILE A 208 -16.93 7.18 8.13
N GLY A 209 -17.51 7.36 9.31
CA GLY A 209 -17.80 6.30 10.25
C GLY A 209 -18.76 6.80 11.32
N SER A 210 -19.50 5.89 11.91
CA SER A 210 -20.48 6.16 12.97
C SER A 210 -19.89 6.05 14.38
N THR A 211 -18.60 5.72 14.50
CA THR A 211 -17.94 5.49 15.80
C THR A 211 -16.75 6.42 16.01
N PRO A 212 -16.40 6.76 17.27
CA PRO A 212 -15.20 7.53 17.60
C PRO A 212 -13.87 6.87 17.18
N ALA A 213 -13.87 5.57 16.90
CA ALA A 213 -12.69 4.85 16.40
C ALA A 213 -12.29 5.31 14.99
N SER A 214 -13.25 5.77 14.19
CA SER A 214 -13.02 6.36 12.87
C SER A 214 -12.59 7.82 13.03
N ASN A 215 -11.48 8.20 12.41
CA ASN A 215 -10.92 9.55 12.45
C ASN A 215 -10.03 9.81 11.21
N PRO A 216 -9.58 11.05 10.96
CA PRO A 216 -8.73 11.37 9.81
C PRO A 216 -7.48 10.47 9.69
N ALA A 217 -6.82 10.18 10.82
CA ALA A 217 -5.60 9.40 10.83
C ALA A 217 -5.81 7.92 10.44
N THR A 218 -6.90 7.31 10.93
CA THR A 218 -7.25 5.92 10.59
C THR A 218 -7.77 5.78 9.16
N TYR A 219 -8.56 6.75 8.69
CA TYR A 219 -9.17 6.68 7.36
C TYR A 219 -8.15 6.86 6.23
N THR A 220 -7.19 7.78 6.41
CA THR A 220 -6.08 7.96 5.46
C THR A 220 -5.01 6.87 5.53
N GLY A 221 -5.05 6.02 6.57
CA GLY A 221 -4.07 4.97 6.81
C GLY A 221 -2.75 5.46 7.44
N VAL A 222 -2.56 6.78 7.61
CA VAL A 222 -1.33 7.35 8.19
C VAL A 222 -1.08 6.89 9.62
N PHE A 223 -2.14 6.54 10.36
CA PHE A 223 -2.02 6.04 11.73
C PHE A 223 -1.20 4.74 11.82
N ASP A 224 -1.21 3.91 10.78
CA ASP A 224 -0.46 2.65 10.78
C ASP A 224 1.06 2.92 10.73
N GLU A 225 1.48 3.87 9.92
CA GLU A 225 2.87 4.33 9.83
C GLU A 225 3.32 5.01 11.13
N ILE A 226 2.45 5.80 11.76
CA ILE A 226 2.71 6.39 13.08
C ILE A 226 2.91 5.29 14.14
N ARG A 227 2.05 4.26 14.17
CA ARG A 227 2.18 3.14 15.11
C ARG A 227 3.47 2.35 14.92
N GLU A 228 3.88 2.12 13.66
CA GLU A 228 5.16 1.49 13.35
C GLU A 228 6.33 2.35 13.85
N LEU A 229 6.27 3.67 13.65
CA LEU A 229 7.28 4.60 14.15
C LEU A 229 7.42 4.54 15.68
N PHE A 230 6.32 4.60 16.43
CA PHE A 230 6.35 4.51 17.90
C PHE A 230 6.91 3.17 18.39
N CYS A 231 6.69 2.07 17.65
CA CYS A 231 7.28 0.77 17.94
C CYS A 231 8.82 0.77 17.85
N ARG A 232 9.42 1.67 17.07
CA ARG A 232 10.87 1.78 16.90
C ARG A 232 11.57 2.62 17.97
N MET A 233 10.81 3.29 18.84
CA MET A 233 11.39 4.09 19.92
C MET A 233 12.14 3.20 20.92
N PRO A 234 13.27 3.68 21.51
CA PRO A 234 14.05 2.90 22.46
C PRO A 234 13.21 2.33 23.61
N GLU A 235 12.33 3.14 24.20
CA GLU A 235 11.45 2.75 25.30
C GLU A 235 10.48 1.64 24.88
N ALA A 236 9.96 1.70 23.65
CA ALA A 236 9.10 0.68 23.08
C ALA A 236 9.87 -0.62 22.84
N LYS A 237 11.10 -0.55 22.31
CA LYS A 237 11.97 -1.71 22.08
C LYS A 237 12.32 -2.42 23.39
N VAL A 238 12.69 -1.65 24.41
CA VAL A 238 13.00 -2.15 25.76
C VAL A 238 11.82 -2.91 26.35
N ARG A 239 10.61 -2.35 26.25
CA ARG A 239 9.37 -3.00 26.72
C ARG A 239 8.78 -4.03 25.76
N GLY A 240 9.36 -4.21 24.56
CA GLY A 240 8.90 -5.20 23.60
C GLY A 240 7.59 -4.87 22.93
N TYR A 241 7.19 -3.60 22.96
CA TYR A 241 5.95 -3.18 22.34
C TYR A 241 6.00 -3.45 20.83
N ARG A 242 4.81 -3.72 20.30
CA ARG A 242 4.55 -3.96 18.87
C ARG A 242 3.56 -2.89 18.38
N PRO A 243 3.37 -2.69 17.06
CA PRO A 243 2.41 -1.71 16.56
C PRO A 243 0.99 -1.92 17.09
N GLY A 244 0.64 -3.14 17.52
CA GLY A 244 -0.62 -3.46 18.18
C GLY A 244 -0.82 -2.79 19.54
N ARG A 245 0.25 -2.57 20.33
CA ARG A 245 0.17 -1.84 21.62
C ARG A 245 -0.26 -0.39 21.41
N PHE A 246 0.16 0.20 20.30
CA PHE A 246 -0.16 1.58 19.91
C PHE A 246 -1.48 1.70 19.13
N SER A 247 -2.26 0.62 19.05
CA SER A 247 -3.59 0.64 18.44
C SER A 247 -4.65 0.78 19.52
N PHE A 248 -5.47 1.83 19.46
CA PHE A 248 -6.62 1.97 20.36
C PHE A 248 -7.74 0.97 20.04
N ASN A 249 -7.75 0.34 18.86
CA ASN A 249 -8.74 -0.66 18.47
C ASN A 249 -8.41 -2.08 18.97
N ARG A 250 -7.25 -2.30 19.60
CA ARG A 250 -6.82 -3.62 20.10
C ARG A 250 -6.54 -3.56 21.59
N ALA A 251 -6.94 -4.62 22.28
CA ALA A 251 -6.63 -4.79 23.69
C ALA A 251 -5.11 -4.81 23.92
N GLY A 252 -4.69 -4.31 25.09
CA GLY A 252 -3.30 -4.30 25.54
C GLY A 252 -2.76 -2.91 25.86
N GLY A 253 -2.80 -1.97 24.91
CA GLY A 253 -2.33 -0.59 25.15
C GLY A 253 -3.43 0.46 25.23
N ARG A 254 -4.63 0.13 24.76
CA ARG A 254 -5.81 1.00 24.86
C ARG A 254 -6.29 1.17 26.30
N CYS A 255 -7.12 2.17 26.53
CA CYS A 255 -7.91 2.26 27.77
C CYS A 255 -9.04 1.22 27.70
N GLU A 256 -9.10 0.29 28.65
CA GLU A 256 -10.12 -0.76 28.63
C GLU A 256 -11.51 -0.22 29.04
N ASP A 257 -11.59 0.79 29.90
CA ASP A 257 -12.87 1.36 30.37
C ASP A 257 -13.72 2.02 29.27
N CYS A 258 -13.09 2.51 28.21
CA CYS A 258 -13.79 3.01 27.01
C CYS A 258 -13.45 2.19 25.76
N GLU A 259 -12.81 1.03 25.94
CA GLU A 259 -12.35 0.16 24.86
C GLU A 259 -11.54 0.89 23.76
N GLY A 260 -10.84 1.95 24.13
CA GLY A 260 -10.03 2.79 23.22
C GLY A 260 -10.81 3.85 22.45
N MET A 261 -12.12 4.00 22.64
CA MET A 261 -12.92 5.04 21.99
C MET A 261 -12.56 6.45 22.50
N GLY A 262 -12.08 6.55 23.74
CA GLY A 262 -11.83 7.82 24.43
C GLY A 262 -13.11 8.51 24.93
N GLN A 263 -14.26 8.01 24.51
CA GLN A 263 -15.60 8.45 24.88
C GLN A 263 -16.46 7.24 25.24
N GLN A 264 -17.43 7.42 26.13
CA GLN A 264 -18.46 6.44 26.47
C GLN A 264 -19.79 6.90 25.88
N LYS A 265 -20.52 5.95 25.28
CA LYS A 265 -21.84 6.21 24.71
C LYS A 265 -22.88 6.16 25.82
N ILE A 266 -23.63 7.24 26.00
CA ILE A 266 -24.78 7.29 26.89
C ILE A 266 -26.03 7.16 26.04
N GLU A 267 -26.77 6.07 26.26
CA GLU A 267 -28.05 5.85 25.61
C GLU A 267 -29.13 6.74 26.22
N MET A 268 -29.87 7.44 25.36
CA MET A 268 -30.91 8.40 25.76
C MET A 268 -32.25 7.93 25.21
N HIS A 269 -33.29 7.82 26.05
CA HIS A 269 -34.56 7.22 25.64
C HIS A 269 -35.35 8.02 24.58
N PHE A 270 -35.21 9.35 24.57
CA PHE A 270 -35.99 10.25 23.70
C PHE A 270 -35.14 11.21 22.87
N LEU A 271 -33.82 11.18 23.06
CA LEU A 271 -32.87 12.04 22.36
C LEU A 271 -31.83 11.14 21.67
N PRO A 272 -31.14 11.63 20.64
CA PRO A 272 -30.01 10.91 20.06
C PRO A 272 -28.96 10.59 21.14
N ASP A 273 -28.37 9.41 21.05
CA ASP A 273 -27.32 8.99 21.97
C ASP A 273 -26.15 9.97 21.96
N VAL A 274 -25.57 10.21 23.14
CA VAL A 274 -24.51 11.20 23.32
C VAL A 274 -23.22 10.50 23.71
N TRP A 275 -22.11 10.93 23.11
CA TRP A 275 -20.77 10.50 23.47
C TRP A 275 -20.18 11.45 24.51
N VAL A 276 -19.87 10.93 25.70
CA VAL A 276 -19.25 11.69 26.79
C VAL A 276 -17.80 11.26 26.94
N GLU A 277 -16.92 12.20 27.29
CA GLU A 277 -15.50 11.90 27.49
C GLU A 277 -15.28 10.84 28.58
N CYS A 278 -14.40 9.87 28.32
CA CYS A 278 -14.10 8.80 29.27
C CYS A 278 -13.41 9.38 30.53
N PRO A 279 -13.92 9.13 31.75
CA PRO A 279 -13.34 9.68 32.98
C PRO A 279 -11.95 9.13 33.29
N THR A 280 -11.65 7.91 32.85
CA THR A 280 -10.38 7.21 33.15
C THR A 280 -9.22 7.72 32.31
N CYS A 281 -9.38 7.76 30.99
CA CYS A 281 -8.32 8.21 30.09
C CYS A 281 -8.42 9.67 29.68
N ARG A 282 -9.52 10.36 30.00
CA ARG A 282 -9.79 11.76 29.62
C ARG A 282 -9.55 12.01 28.13
N GLY A 283 -10.25 11.23 27.30
CA GLY A 283 -10.13 11.31 25.85
C GLY A 283 -8.85 10.71 25.23
N ARG A 284 -7.82 10.37 26.02
CA ARG A 284 -6.51 9.95 25.50
C ARG A 284 -6.47 8.57 24.85
N ARG A 285 -7.52 7.75 24.98
CA ARG A 285 -7.69 6.42 24.35
C ARG A 285 -6.70 5.31 24.79
N PHE A 286 -5.62 5.63 25.48
CA PHE A 286 -4.55 4.69 25.87
C PHE A 286 -4.36 4.62 27.39
N ASN A 287 -3.76 3.52 27.85
CA ASN A 287 -3.32 3.38 29.24
C ASN A 287 -2.02 4.15 29.51
N ALA A 288 -1.77 4.46 30.80
CA ALA A 288 -0.63 5.26 31.21
C ALA A 288 0.73 4.69 30.76
N GLU A 289 0.89 3.36 30.80
CA GLU A 289 2.11 2.68 30.37
C GLU A 289 2.45 2.93 28.89
N THR A 290 1.43 2.95 28.02
CA THR A 290 1.63 3.18 26.57
C THR A 290 2.03 4.64 26.30
N LEU A 291 1.48 5.58 27.08
CA LEU A 291 1.75 7.01 26.95
C LEU A 291 3.15 7.44 27.40
N THR A 292 3.89 6.56 28.08
CA THR A 292 5.28 6.85 28.47
C THR A 292 6.25 6.80 27.29
N VAL A 293 5.90 6.13 26.18
CA VAL A 293 6.72 6.13 24.97
C VAL A 293 6.48 7.42 24.21
N ARG A 294 7.56 8.16 23.92
CA ARG A 294 7.49 9.48 23.28
C ARG A 294 8.37 9.57 22.05
N PHE A 295 7.89 10.28 21.04
CA PHE A 295 8.66 10.73 19.89
C PHE A 295 8.73 12.26 19.93
N ASN A 296 9.94 12.82 19.96
CA ASN A 296 10.16 14.27 20.10
C ASN A 296 9.33 14.90 21.24
N ASN A 297 9.32 14.25 22.41
CA ASN A 297 8.53 14.62 23.61
C ASN A 297 7.00 14.48 23.52
N CYS A 298 6.45 14.01 22.40
CA CYS A 298 5.02 13.75 22.23
C CYS A 298 4.72 12.25 22.37
N SER A 299 3.74 11.90 23.20
CA SER A 299 3.16 10.55 23.21
C SER A 299 2.22 10.34 22.02
N ILE A 300 1.80 9.09 21.79
CA ILE A 300 0.88 8.79 20.68
C ILE A 300 -0.48 9.48 20.84
N ALA A 301 -0.96 9.68 22.07
CA ALA A 301 -2.19 10.44 22.32
C ALA A 301 -2.00 11.92 22.00
N ASP A 302 -0.86 12.51 22.39
CA ASP A 302 -0.57 13.91 22.07
C ASP A 302 -0.51 14.13 20.55
N VAL A 303 0.00 13.14 19.79
CA VAL A 303 -0.02 13.17 18.31
C VAL A 303 -1.45 13.11 17.76
N LEU A 304 -2.35 12.34 18.36
CA LEU A 304 -3.76 12.29 17.92
C LEU A 304 -4.52 13.57 18.27
N GLU A 305 -4.18 14.24 19.37
CA GLU A 305 -4.81 15.49 19.81
C GLU A 305 -4.28 16.74 19.07
N MET A 306 -3.18 16.59 18.32
CA MET A 306 -2.56 17.70 17.61
C MET A 306 -3.28 18.02 16.29
N PRO A 307 -3.33 19.30 15.90
CA PRO A 307 -3.77 19.70 14.57
C PRO A 307 -2.89 19.09 13.46
N ILE A 308 -3.49 18.78 12.31
CA ILE A 308 -2.80 18.14 11.17
C ILE A 308 -1.59 18.96 10.70
N ASN A 309 -1.68 20.29 10.66
CA ASN A 309 -0.55 21.14 10.28
C ASN A 309 0.65 21.02 11.25
N LYS A 310 0.40 20.88 12.55
CA LYS A 310 1.43 20.64 13.57
C LYS A 310 1.99 19.23 13.51
N ALA A 311 1.16 18.25 13.18
CA ALA A 311 1.64 16.90 12.90
C ALA A 311 2.57 16.87 11.68
N LEU A 312 2.23 17.63 10.64
CA LEU A 312 3.06 17.75 9.44
C LEU A 312 4.44 18.35 9.74
N GLU A 313 4.50 19.38 10.59
CA GLU A 313 5.77 19.93 11.09
C GLU A 313 6.58 18.87 11.85
N LEU A 314 5.93 18.14 12.77
CA LEU A 314 6.55 17.10 13.61
C LEU A 314 7.14 15.95 12.79
N PHE A 315 6.45 15.50 11.74
CA PHE A 315 6.84 14.37 10.89
C PHE A 315 7.44 14.78 9.55
N SER A 316 7.92 16.02 9.44
CA SER A 316 8.49 16.58 8.21
C SER A 316 9.64 15.75 7.62
N ASN A 317 10.39 15.04 8.46
CA ASN A 317 11.51 14.18 8.10
C ASN A 317 11.12 12.70 7.85
N VAL A 318 9.83 12.35 7.88
CA VAL A 318 9.34 10.97 7.67
C VAL A 318 8.39 10.92 6.47
N PRO A 319 8.88 10.60 5.25
CA PRO A 319 8.11 10.72 4.00
C PRO A 319 6.79 9.97 3.97
N LYS A 320 6.79 8.73 4.50
CA LYS A 320 5.59 7.89 4.56
C LYS A 320 4.44 8.51 5.37
N ILE A 321 4.77 9.37 6.34
CA ILE A 321 3.80 10.09 7.17
C ILE A 321 3.54 11.49 6.60
N ARG A 322 4.58 12.18 6.12
CA ARG A 322 4.52 13.51 5.53
C ARG A 322 3.56 13.59 4.34
N GLY A 323 3.57 12.61 3.43
CA GLY A 323 2.71 12.61 2.23
C GLY A 323 1.21 12.73 2.56
N PRO A 324 0.64 11.79 3.35
CA PRO A 324 -0.75 11.85 3.77
C PRO A 324 -1.11 13.12 4.57
N LEU A 325 -0.25 13.56 5.48
CA LEU A 325 -0.50 14.76 6.29
C LEU A 325 -0.51 16.03 5.44
N ALA A 326 0.44 16.17 4.52
CA ALA A 326 0.51 17.31 3.61
C ALA A 326 -0.67 17.34 2.65
N THR A 327 -1.15 16.16 2.24
CA THR A 327 -2.38 16.06 1.44
C THR A 327 -3.55 16.63 2.23
N LEU A 328 -3.80 16.13 3.46
CA LEU A 328 -4.88 16.65 4.32
C LEU A 328 -4.78 18.17 4.56
N ASP A 329 -3.58 18.69 4.79
CA ASP A 329 -3.33 20.12 4.99
C ASP A 329 -3.66 20.94 3.73
N ALA A 330 -3.23 20.46 2.55
CA ALA A 330 -3.48 21.10 1.26
C ALA A 330 -4.98 21.18 0.91
N ILE A 331 -5.80 20.22 1.34
CA ILE A 331 -7.28 20.26 1.18
C ILE A 331 -7.94 21.23 2.19
N GLY A 332 -7.16 21.89 3.04
CA GLY A 332 -7.65 22.85 4.02
C GLY A 332 -8.09 22.21 5.35
N LEU A 333 -7.73 20.96 5.61
CA LEU A 333 -8.07 20.27 6.86
C LEU A 333 -6.98 20.42 7.95
N GLY A 334 -5.98 21.28 7.74
CA GLY A 334 -4.86 21.49 8.65
C GLY A 334 -5.25 21.84 10.09
N TYR A 335 -6.43 22.44 10.29
CA TYR A 335 -6.97 22.83 11.61
C TYR A 335 -7.57 21.66 12.40
N LEU A 336 -7.96 20.56 11.73
CA LEU A 336 -8.55 19.41 12.38
C LEU A 336 -7.50 18.65 13.17
N THR A 337 -7.92 18.04 14.28
CA THR A 337 -7.05 17.14 15.03
C THR A 337 -7.00 15.77 14.37
N LEU A 338 -5.83 15.12 14.37
CA LEU A 338 -5.65 13.82 13.71
C LEU A 338 -6.60 12.72 14.22
N GLY A 339 -6.89 12.75 15.52
CA GLY A 339 -7.74 11.81 16.23
C GLY A 339 -9.21 12.21 16.30
N GLN A 340 -9.63 13.32 15.66
CA GLN A 340 -11.01 13.82 15.74
C GLN A 340 -12.03 12.75 15.36
N SER A 341 -12.99 12.51 16.23
CA SER A 341 -14.01 11.48 16.05
C SER A 341 -14.86 11.74 14.81
N ALA A 342 -15.01 10.74 13.92
CA ALA A 342 -15.77 10.88 12.68
C ALA A 342 -17.21 11.37 12.85
N PRO A 343 -17.97 10.99 13.90
CA PRO A 343 -19.32 11.53 14.13
C PRO A 343 -19.37 13.04 14.40
N THR A 344 -18.25 13.66 14.78
CA THR A 344 -18.16 15.10 15.06
C THR A 344 -17.71 15.92 13.86
N LEU A 345 -17.40 15.26 12.73
CA LEU A 345 -16.98 15.94 11.51
C LEU A 345 -18.20 16.46 10.74
N SER A 346 -18.05 17.63 10.12
CA SER A 346 -19.05 18.12 9.17
C SER A 346 -19.08 17.27 7.89
N GLY A 347 -20.18 17.32 7.13
CA GLY A 347 -20.28 16.61 5.85
C GLY A 347 -19.14 16.99 4.88
N GLY A 348 -18.82 18.29 4.77
CA GLY A 348 -17.72 18.79 3.95
C GLY A 348 -16.32 18.38 4.47
N GLU A 349 -16.12 18.26 5.78
CA GLU A 349 -14.88 17.69 6.34
C GLU A 349 -14.75 16.21 6.02
N ALA A 350 -15.83 15.45 6.22
CA ALA A 350 -15.87 14.03 5.94
C ALA A 350 -15.55 13.72 4.46
N GLN A 351 -16.15 14.48 3.56
CA GLN A 351 -15.91 14.37 2.13
C GLN A 351 -14.46 14.68 1.74
N ARG A 352 -13.88 15.77 2.27
CA ARG A 352 -12.49 16.16 1.99
C ARG A 352 -11.49 15.11 2.47
N ILE A 353 -11.73 14.46 3.61
CA ILE A 353 -10.88 13.34 4.08
C ILE A 353 -11.00 12.13 3.14
N LYS A 354 -12.19 11.84 2.60
CA LYS A 354 -12.36 10.77 1.61
C LYS A 354 -11.55 11.03 0.34
N LEU A 355 -11.58 12.26 -0.16
CA LEU A 355 -10.77 12.67 -1.31
C LEU A 355 -9.28 12.62 -1.00
N ALA A 356 -8.85 13.08 0.18
CA ALA A 356 -7.46 12.99 0.63
C ALA A 356 -6.96 11.53 0.63
N ALA A 357 -7.78 10.59 1.12
CA ALA A 357 -7.42 9.18 1.17
C ALA A 357 -7.23 8.58 -0.24
N GLU A 358 -7.99 9.01 -1.23
CA GLU A 358 -7.80 8.57 -2.62
C GLU A 358 -6.58 9.20 -3.28
N LEU A 359 -6.28 10.49 -3.00
CA LEU A 359 -5.03 11.13 -3.45
C LEU A 359 -3.76 10.45 -2.90
N CYS A 360 -3.84 9.87 -1.71
CA CYS A 360 -2.73 9.15 -1.10
C CYS A 360 -2.50 7.75 -1.69
N ARG A 361 -3.46 7.22 -2.45
CA ARG A 361 -3.35 5.87 -3.03
C ARG A 361 -2.53 5.90 -4.32
N PRO A 362 -1.70 4.89 -4.58
CA PRO A 362 -0.94 4.83 -5.83
C PRO A 362 -1.89 4.77 -7.03
N ASN A 363 -1.74 5.73 -7.93
CA ASN A 363 -2.66 5.96 -9.04
C ASN A 363 -2.05 5.51 -10.37
N ARG A 364 -2.90 5.02 -11.29
CA ARG A 364 -2.54 4.62 -12.66
C ARG A 364 -3.18 5.51 -13.74
N GLY A 365 -3.84 6.61 -13.34
CA GLY A 365 -4.48 7.57 -14.25
C GLY A 365 -5.64 6.99 -15.05
N ARG A 366 -6.40 6.07 -14.44
CA ARG A 366 -7.50 5.32 -15.07
C ARG A 366 -8.69 5.13 -14.11
N THR A 367 -8.88 6.06 -13.20
CA THR A 367 -9.97 6.03 -12.21
C THR A 367 -11.06 7.01 -12.59
N LEU A 368 -12.33 6.62 -12.45
CA LEU A 368 -13.48 7.49 -12.55
C LEU A 368 -13.95 7.88 -11.14
N TYR A 369 -13.84 9.17 -10.79
CA TYR A 369 -14.38 9.72 -9.56
C TYR A 369 -15.76 10.33 -9.83
N LEU A 370 -16.76 9.92 -9.05
CA LEU A 370 -18.11 10.48 -9.08
C LEU A 370 -18.40 11.15 -7.74
N LEU A 371 -18.79 12.42 -7.79
CA LEU A 371 -19.13 13.21 -6.61
C LEU A 371 -20.53 13.81 -6.78
N ASP A 372 -21.34 13.71 -5.73
CA ASP A 372 -22.68 14.30 -5.69
C ASP A 372 -22.65 15.55 -4.80
N GLU A 373 -22.93 16.70 -5.40
CA GLU A 373 -22.96 18.04 -4.80
C GLU A 373 -21.84 18.27 -3.77
N PRO A 374 -20.56 18.15 -4.15
CA PRO A 374 -19.45 18.25 -3.20
C PRO A 374 -19.26 19.64 -2.58
N THR A 375 -20.00 20.66 -3.01
CA THR A 375 -19.94 22.01 -2.42
C THR A 375 -21.00 22.32 -1.37
N THR A 376 -21.91 21.39 -1.07
CA THR A 376 -22.94 21.63 -0.03
C THR A 376 -22.29 21.99 1.30
N GLY A 377 -22.65 23.17 1.84
CA GLY A 377 -22.12 23.64 3.12
C GLY A 377 -20.64 24.05 3.10
N LEU A 378 -20.04 24.29 1.93
CA LEU A 378 -18.68 24.82 1.81
C LEU A 378 -18.69 26.33 1.54
N HIS A 379 -17.79 27.04 2.23
CA HIS A 379 -17.51 28.44 1.97
C HIS A 379 -16.71 28.60 0.64
N PHE A 380 -16.79 29.76 -0.02
CA PHE A 380 -16.10 30.05 -1.30
C PHE A 380 -14.61 29.66 -1.30
N ASP A 381 -13.91 29.98 -0.22
CA ASP A 381 -12.49 29.67 -0.05
C ASP A 381 -12.20 28.16 0.03
N ASP A 382 -13.15 27.39 0.58
CA ASP A 382 -13.04 25.93 0.64
C ASP A 382 -13.42 25.27 -0.69
N ILE A 383 -14.33 25.87 -1.46
CA ILE A 383 -14.61 25.45 -2.85
C ILE A 383 -13.34 25.57 -3.68
N LEU A 384 -12.57 26.66 -3.54
CA LEU A 384 -11.29 26.82 -4.24
C LEU A 384 -10.29 25.69 -3.92
N LYS A 385 -10.17 25.33 -2.64
CA LYS A 385 -9.30 24.21 -2.19
C LYS A 385 -9.80 22.87 -2.72
N LEU A 386 -11.11 22.63 -2.69
CA LEU A 386 -11.72 21.44 -3.28
C LEU A 386 -11.43 21.36 -4.78
N LEU A 387 -11.61 22.45 -5.52
CA LEU A 387 -11.31 22.49 -6.95
C LEU A 387 -9.83 22.22 -7.24
N SER A 388 -8.91 22.72 -6.42
CA SER A 388 -7.48 22.38 -6.51
C SER A 388 -7.25 20.87 -6.44
N VAL A 389 -7.90 20.20 -5.49
CA VAL A 389 -7.83 18.74 -5.29
C VAL A 389 -8.42 17.97 -6.47
N LEU A 390 -9.62 18.35 -6.93
CA LEU A 390 -10.28 17.69 -8.05
C LEU A 390 -9.47 17.84 -9.35
N ASN A 391 -8.91 19.03 -9.60
CA ASN A 391 -8.02 19.25 -10.73
C ASN A 391 -6.72 18.45 -10.60
N SER A 392 -6.19 18.28 -9.39
CA SER A 392 -5.00 17.43 -9.15
C SER A 392 -5.26 15.97 -9.52
N LEU A 393 -6.46 15.44 -9.22
CA LEU A 393 -6.85 14.10 -9.66
C LEU A 393 -6.91 13.99 -11.19
N VAL A 394 -7.37 15.04 -11.87
CA VAL A 394 -7.44 15.10 -13.34
C VAL A 394 -6.03 15.18 -13.96
N GLU A 395 -5.11 15.98 -13.40
CA GLU A 395 -3.71 16.06 -13.86
C GLU A 395 -2.98 14.71 -13.74
N GLN A 396 -3.35 13.87 -12.77
CA GLN A 396 -2.86 12.49 -12.68
C GLN A 396 -3.47 11.54 -13.74
N GLY A 397 -4.30 12.06 -14.66
CA GLY A 397 -4.93 11.32 -15.74
C GLY A 397 -6.28 10.69 -15.38
N ASN A 398 -6.88 10.98 -14.22
CA ASN A 398 -8.22 10.46 -13.89
C ASN A 398 -9.33 11.29 -14.51
N THR A 399 -10.54 10.72 -14.54
CA THR A 399 -11.77 11.45 -14.87
C THR A 399 -12.49 11.78 -13.58
N VAL A 400 -12.90 13.04 -13.43
CA VAL A 400 -13.70 13.48 -12.29
C VAL A 400 -15.03 14.00 -12.83
N VAL A 401 -16.13 13.42 -12.37
CA VAL A 401 -17.50 13.84 -12.71
C VAL A 401 -18.18 14.31 -11.43
N VAL A 402 -18.68 15.54 -11.46
CA VAL A 402 -19.41 16.15 -10.34
C VAL A 402 -20.83 16.45 -10.75
N ILE A 403 -21.80 16.18 -9.89
CA ILE A 403 -23.15 16.72 -9.99
C ILE A 403 -23.15 18.02 -9.20
N GLU A 404 -23.41 19.15 -9.85
CA GLU A 404 -23.32 20.45 -9.19
C GLU A 404 -24.34 21.46 -9.70
N HIS A 405 -24.64 22.38 -8.79
CA HIS A 405 -25.45 23.57 -9.04
C HIS A 405 -24.66 24.85 -8.82
N ASN A 406 -23.51 24.78 -8.13
CA ASN A 406 -22.69 25.94 -7.85
C ASN A 406 -21.98 26.45 -9.11
N LEU A 407 -22.27 27.69 -9.51
CA LEU A 407 -21.73 28.32 -10.71
C LEU A 407 -20.20 28.47 -10.67
N ASP A 408 -19.60 28.62 -9.49
CA ASP A 408 -18.15 28.68 -9.34
C ASP A 408 -17.46 27.34 -9.65
N VAL A 409 -18.14 26.20 -9.43
CA VAL A 409 -17.63 24.90 -9.87
C VAL A 409 -17.87 24.73 -11.36
N ILE A 410 -19.09 25.00 -11.84
CA ILE A 410 -19.49 24.81 -13.23
C ILE A 410 -18.57 25.59 -14.18
N LYS A 411 -18.22 26.84 -13.87
CA LYS A 411 -17.33 27.66 -14.71
C LYS A 411 -15.91 27.08 -14.84
N THR A 412 -15.47 26.29 -13.86
CA THR A 412 -14.15 25.65 -13.85
C THR A 412 -14.11 24.29 -14.53
N ALA A 413 -15.27 23.71 -14.87
CA ALA A 413 -15.38 22.44 -15.58
C ALA A 413 -14.74 22.49 -16.98
N ASP A 414 -14.06 21.41 -17.36
CA ASP A 414 -13.58 21.23 -18.73
C ASP A 414 -14.76 20.94 -19.69
N TRP A 415 -15.76 20.20 -19.20
CA TRP A 415 -16.96 19.81 -19.94
C TRP A 415 -18.19 19.87 -19.04
N VAL A 416 -19.31 20.33 -19.58
CA VAL A 416 -20.60 20.44 -18.89
C VAL A 416 -21.65 19.66 -19.68
N ILE A 417 -22.50 18.94 -18.97
CA ILE A 417 -23.65 18.22 -19.53
C ILE A 417 -24.89 18.70 -18.78
N ASP A 418 -25.76 19.43 -19.49
CA ASP A 418 -26.94 20.06 -18.89
C ASP A 418 -28.19 19.21 -19.09
N LEU A 419 -28.85 18.82 -17.99
CA LEU A 419 -30.08 18.04 -18.01
C LEU A 419 -31.31 18.91 -17.76
N GLY A 420 -32.38 18.64 -18.48
CA GLY A 420 -33.64 19.36 -18.32
C GLY A 420 -34.61 19.09 -19.47
N PRO A 421 -35.29 20.12 -20.00
CA PRO A 421 -35.24 21.54 -19.59
C PRO A 421 -35.95 21.83 -18.25
N GLU A 422 -36.90 20.98 -17.85
CA GLU A 422 -37.70 21.15 -16.64
C GLU A 422 -37.48 20.00 -15.64
N ALA A 423 -38.15 20.07 -14.48
CA ALA A 423 -38.13 19.02 -13.48
C ALA A 423 -39.18 17.91 -13.76
N GLY A 424 -38.95 16.72 -13.20
CA GLY A 424 -39.92 15.62 -13.23
C GLY A 424 -40.27 15.18 -14.64
N ALA A 425 -41.56 15.11 -14.97
CA ALA A 425 -42.02 14.66 -16.28
C ALA A 425 -41.58 15.57 -17.43
N GLY A 426 -41.27 16.85 -17.18
CA GLY A 426 -40.77 17.79 -18.18
C GLY A 426 -39.26 17.71 -18.42
N GLY A 427 -38.53 16.90 -17.64
CA GLY A 427 -37.09 16.73 -17.73
C GLY A 427 -36.66 15.45 -18.45
N GLY A 428 -35.50 14.93 -18.02
CA GLY A 428 -34.99 13.64 -18.45
C GLY A 428 -34.35 13.61 -19.82
N GLN A 429 -33.88 14.75 -20.32
CA GLN A 429 -33.14 14.87 -21.58
C GLN A 429 -31.86 15.69 -21.36
N ILE A 430 -30.83 15.43 -22.16
CA ILE A 430 -29.67 16.32 -22.25
C ILE A 430 -30.07 17.48 -23.16
N VAL A 431 -30.06 18.69 -22.60
CA VAL A 431 -30.39 19.94 -23.31
C VAL A 431 -29.22 20.34 -24.22
N VAL A 432 -28.03 20.40 -23.63
CA VAL A 432 -26.79 20.77 -24.32
C VAL A 432 -25.59 20.16 -23.58
N GLN A 433 -24.54 19.85 -24.33
CA GLN A 433 -23.26 19.41 -23.78
C GLN A 433 -22.11 20.08 -24.51
N GLY A 434 -21.06 20.46 -23.79
CA GLY A 434 -19.94 21.23 -24.35
C GLY A 434 -19.03 21.81 -23.27
N THR A 435 -18.13 22.69 -23.66
CA THR A 435 -17.43 23.55 -22.70
C THR A 435 -18.42 24.55 -22.06
N PRO A 436 -18.14 25.08 -20.85
CA PRO A 436 -18.95 26.17 -20.27
C PRO A 436 -19.30 27.31 -21.24
N GLU A 437 -18.36 27.71 -22.10
CA GLU A 437 -18.59 28.72 -23.14
C GLU A 437 -19.59 28.26 -24.21
N ASP A 438 -19.57 26.98 -24.59
CA ASP A 438 -20.55 26.40 -25.52
C ASP A 438 -21.96 26.39 -24.92
N ILE A 439 -22.10 26.08 -23.62
CA ILE A 439 -23.39 26.10 -22.91
C ILE A 439 -23.96 27.53 -22.90
N VAL A 440 -23.13 28.54 -22.60
CA VAL A 440 -23.53 29.95 -22.65
C VAL A 440 -23.88 30.39 -24.08
N SER A 441 -23.09 29.98 -25.07
CA SER A 441 -23.38 30.29 -26.48
C SER A 441 -24.73 29.71 -26.93
N TYR A 442 -25.03 28.49 -26.52
CA TYR A 442 -26.32 27.84 -26.80
C TYR A 442 -27.51 28.60 -26.20
N ALA A 443 -27.39 29.03 -24.94
CA ALA A 443 -28.43 29.77 -24.23
C ALA A 443 -28.64 31.18 -24.81
N THR A 444 -27.56 31.91 -25.10
CA THR A 444 -27.63 33.28 -25.68
C THR A 444 -28.22 33.31 -27.09
N GLN A 445 -28.16 32.20 -27.82
CA GLN A 445 -28.80 32.04 -29.13
C GLN A 445 -30.32 31.77 -29.04
N GLY A 446 -30.90 31.63 -27.84
CA GLY A 446 -32.32 31.34 -27.65
C GLY A 446 -32.73 29.95 -28.12
N SER A 447 -31.79 29.00 -28.05
CA SER A 447 -32.00 27.62 -28.53
C SER A 447 -33.07 26.89 -27.71
N VAL A 448 -33.77 25.94 -28.35
CA VAL A 448 -34.78 25.09 -27.72
C VAL A 448 -34.31 23.63 -27.80
N PRO A 449 -34.35 22.85 -26.71
CA PRO A 449 -34.83 23.19 -25.36
C PRO A 449 -33.96 24.23 -24.61
N ARG A 450 -34.56 25.02 -23.72
CA ARG A 450 -33.87 26.10 -22.98
C ARG A 450 -32.87 25.51 -21.97
N SER A 451 -31.67 26.09 -21.90
CA SER A 451 -30.67 25.78 -20.85
C SER A 451 -30.67 26.88 -19.78
N TRP A 452 -31.25 26.59 -18.61
CA TRP A 452 -31.22 27.49 -17.45
C TRP A 452 -29.80 27.72 -16.94
N THR A 453 -28.97 26.67 -16.97
CA THR A 453 -27.57 26.76 -16.55
C THR A 453 -26.78 27.71 -17.43
N GLY A 454 -26.95 27.68 -18.76
CA GLY A 454 -26.25 28.60 -19.66
C GLY A 454 -26.61 30.07 -19.43
N GLU A 455 -27.88 30.38 -19.12
CA GLU A 455 -28.32 31.76 -18.84
C GLU A 455 -27.74 32.31 -17.55
N LEU A 456 -27.71 31.50 -16.49
CA LEU A 456 -27.15 31.90 -15.19
C LEU A 456 -25.61 31.94 -15.21
N LEU A 457 -24.98 31.10 -16.02
CA LEU A 457 -23.52 31.04 -16.14
C LEU A 457 -22.92 32.19 -16.96
N ALA A 458 -23.69 32.77 -17.89
CA ALA A 458 -23.26 33.87 -18.75
C ALA A 458 -22.66 35.07 -17.98
N PRO A 459 -23.37 35.72 -17.03
CA PRO A 459 -22.80 36.84 -16.29
C PRO A 459 -21.60 36.43 -15.43
N VAL A 460 -21.60 35.21 -14.88
CA VAL A 460 -20.50 34.71 -14.04
C VAL A 460 -19.21 34.55 -14.85
N LEU A 461 -19.28 34.05 -16.09
CA LEU A 461 -18.11 33.92 -16.96
C LEU A 461 -17.58 35.28 -17.43
N GLU A 462 -18.47 36.25 -17.68
CA GLU A 462 -18.08 37.61 -18.09
C GLU A 462 -17.39 38.38 -16.95
N GLU A 463 -17.88 38.26 -15.72
CA GLU A 463 -17.32 38.95 -14.54
C GLU A 463 -16.04 38.28 -13.99
N SER A 464 -15.88 36.97 -14.21
CA SER A 464 -14.77 36.21 -13.62
C SER A 464 -13.45 36.40 -14.36
N ARG A 465 -12.34 36.50 -13.60
CA ARG A 465 -10.98 36.55 -14.15
C ARG A 465 -10.50 35.16 -14.57
N ARG A 466 -9.82 35.07 -15.71
CA ARG A 466 -9.10 33.85 -16.09
C ARG A 466 -7.78 33.73 -15.32
N GLY A 467 -7.43 32.52 -14.92
CA GLY A 467 -6.24 32.22 -14.14
C GLY A 467 -5.88 30.74 -14.14
N VAL A 468 -4.81 30.41 -13.42
CA VAL A 468 -4.38 29.02 -13.19
C VAL A 468 -5.02 28.52 -11.90
N ILE A 469 -5.65 27.35 -11.94
CA ILE A 469 -6.10 26.66 -10.73
C ILE A 469 -4.87 25.93 -10.18
N GLU A 470 -4.49 26.24 -8.94
CA GLU A 470 -3.37 25.55 -8.28
C GLU A 470 -3.67 24.06 -8.17
N THR A 471 -2.69 23.22 -8.45
CA THR A 471 -2.79 21.76 -8.33
C THR A 471 -1.72 21.25 -7.36
N PHE A 472 -2.09 20.27 -6.56
CA PHE A 472 -1.24 19.61 -5.58
C PHE A 472 -0.67 18.31 -6.14
N ASP A 473 0.65 18.23 -6.23
CA ASP A 473 1.35 16.99 -6.60
C ASP A 473 1.74 16.19 -5.34
N ALA A 474 0.88 15.24 -4.97
CA ALA A 474 1.08 14.35 -3.84
C ALA A 474 2.35 13.47 -3.95
N GLU A 475 2.78 13.13 -5.18
CA GLU A 475 3.98 12.32 -5.40
C GLU A 475 5.24 13.13 -5.08
N SER A 476 5.31 14.39 -5.53
CA SER A 476 6.42 15.29 -5.22
C SER A 476 6.58 15.51 -3.71
N VAL A 477 5.46 15.61 -2.98
CA VAL A 477 5.46 15.83 -1.54
C VAL A 477 5.85 14.56 -0.79
N SER A 478 5.54 13.38 -1.32
CA SER A 478 5.93 12.10 -0.74
C SER A 478 7.36 11.68 -1.11
N ALA A 479 8.01 12.38 -2.05
CA ALA A 479 9.38 12.09 -2.47
C ALA A 479 10.39 12.29 -1.34
N LYS A 480 11.37 11.39 -1.26
CA LYS A 480 12.46 11.45 -0.29
C LYS A 480 13.35 12.67 -0.55
N LYS A 481 13.52 13.50 0.46
CA LYS A 481 14.40 14.65 0.54
C LYS A 481 15.69 14.30 1.29
N GLN A 482 16.72 15.12 1.11
CA GLN A 482 17.96 15.00 1.87
C GLN A 482 17.69 15.28 3.36
N GLY A 483 18.10 14.36 4.24
CA GLY A 483 17.81 14.43 5.67
C GLY A 483 16.57 13.64 6.11
N ASP A 484 15.80 13.07 5.18
CA ASP A 484 14.68 12.20 5.52
C ASP A 484 15.16 10.91 6.19
N VAL A 485 14.45 10.51 7.24
CA VAL A 485 14.75 9.30 8.00
C VAL A 485 13.73 8.22 7.64
N SER A 486 14.24 7.05 7.28
CA SER A 486 13.36 5.89 7.11
C SER A 486 12.91 5.35 8.46
N ILE A 487 11.64 4.95 8.57
CA ILE A 487 11.09 4.37 9.81
C ILE A 487 11.91 3.15 10.25
N GLU A 488 12.44 2.40 9.28
CA GLU A 488 13.26 1.23 9.52
C GLU A 488 14.65 1.55 10.09
N GLN A 489 15.16 2.77 9.87
CA GLN A 489 16.43 3.26 10.43
C GLN A 489 16.27 3.96 11.79
N LEU A 490 15.06 4.43 12.12
CA LEU A 490 14.78 5.04 13.42
C LEU A 490 15.07 4.07 14.57
N GLY A 491 15.81 4.55 15.56
CA GLY A 491 16.20 3.79 16.75
C GLY A 491 17.29 2.74 16.53
N LYS A 492 18.00 2.71 15.39
CA LYS A 492 19.21 1.88 15.21
C LYS A 492 20.47 2.49 15.82
N SER A 493 20.51 3.81 16.00
CA SER A 493 21.65 4.53 16.57
C SER A 493 21.67 4.52 18.10
N ALA A 494 20.53 4.31 18.74
CA ALA A 494 20.42 4.23 20.19
C ALA A 494 20.91 2.86 20.66
N LYS A 495 22.00 2.85 21.45
CA LYS A 495 22.44 1.64 22.14
C LYS A 495 21.37 1.19 23.11
N LEU A 496 20.91 -0.04 22.97
CA LEU A 496 19.89 -0.60 23.84
C LEU A 496 20.52 -1.08 25.16
N PRO A 497 19.75 -1.22 26.25
CA PRO A 497 20.31 -1.62 27.55
C PRO A 497 21.14 -2.92 27.49
N TRP A 498 20.69 -3.91 26.71
CA TRP A 498 21.41 -5.17 26.54
C TRP A 498 22.70 -5.07 25.69
N GLU A 499 22.79 -4.05 24.82
CA GLU A 499 24.02 -3.75 24.06
C GLU A 499 25.05 -3.00 24.91
N THR A 500 24.59 -2.34 25.99
CA THR A 500 25.45 -1.55 26.89
C THR A 500 25.96 -2.40 28.05
N ASP A 501 25.05 -3.08 28.75
CA ASP A 501 25.37 -4.02 29.82
C ASP A 501 24.35 -5.16 29.82
N GLY A 502 24.57 -6.11 28.90
CA GLY A 502 23.70 -7.25 28.71
C GLY A 502 23.56 -8.13 29.95
N ARG A 503 24.64 -8.34 30.71
CA ARG A 503 24.60 -9.13 31.95
C ARG A 503 23.68 -8.48 32.98
N LYS A 504 23.80 -7.18 33.22
CA LYS A 504 22.90 -6.43 34.12
C LYS A 504 21.46 -6.41 33.61
N TRP A 505 21.24 -6.24 32.31
CA TRP A 505 19.91 -6.29 31.70
C TRP A 505 19.20 -7.61 31.97
N HIS A 506 19.88 -8.73 31.72
CA HIS A 506 19.31 -10.07 31.84
C HIS A 506 19.26 -10.62 33.27
N THR A 507 19.89 -9.97 34.25
CA THR A 507 19.93 -10.45 35.65
C THR A 507 19.22 -9.50 36.63
N ILE A 508 19.21 -8.20 36.37
CA ILE A 508 18.67 -7.19 37.31
C ILE A 508 17.47 -6.48 36.68
N GLU A 509 17.65 -5.78 35.56
CA GLU A 509 16.66 -4.84 34.98
C GLU A 509 15.52 -5.50 34.17
N ARG A 510 15.58 -6.82 34.03
CA ARG A 510 14.76 -7.71 33.20
C ARG A 510 13.29 -7.30 33.02
N ILE A 511 12.88 -7.26 31.75
CA ILE A 511 11.49 -7.01 31.36
C ILE A 511 10.97 -8.17 30.50
N ALA A 512 9.76 -8.63 30.82
CA ALA A 512 9.08 -9.72 30.15
C ALA A 512 8.65 -9.36 28.71
N HIS A 513 8.23 -10.34 27.93
CA HIS A 513 7.67 -10.12 26.59
C HIS A 513 6.42 -9.22 26.60
N THR A 514 5.69 -9.22 27.71
CA THR A 514 4.49 -8.40 27.95
C THR A 514 4.82 -6.95 28.30
N GLY A 515 6.09 -6.63 28.57
CA GLY A 515 6.53 -5.31 29.04
C GLY A 515 6.51 -5.15 30.57
N GLN A 516 6.03 -6.15 31.30
CA GLN A 516 6.02 -6.18 32.77
C GLN A 516 7.38 -6.57 33.35
N ALA A 517 7.61 -6.27 34.63
CA ALA A 517 8.84 -6.66 35.33
C ALA A 517 8.91 -8.19 35.51
N CYS A 518 10.08 -8.79 35.25
CA CYS A 518 10.29 -10.21 35.53
C CYS A 518 10.37 -10.49 37.04
N ARG A 519 9.73 -11.55 37.49
CA ARG A 519 9.60 -11.96 38.90
C ARG A 519 10.43 -13.19 39.29
N TRP A 520 11.01 -13.91 38.35
CA TRP A 520 11.99 -14.96 38.65
C TRP A 520 13.31 -14.34 39.18
N ASP A 521 14.12 -15.12 39.89
CA ASP A 521 15.38 -14.67 40.51
C ASP A 521 16.52 -14.56 39.48
N GLY A 522 17.09 -13.37 39.34
CA GLY A 522 18.16 -13.08 38.38
C GLY A 522 19.45 -13.82 38.69
N LYS A 523 19.67 -14.13 39.97
CA LYS A 523 20.82 -14.91 40.44
C LYS A 523 20.81 -16.32 39.89
N ALA A 524 19.65 -16.87 39.50
CA ALA A 524 19.57 -18.17 38.85
C ALA A 524 20.28 -18.16 37.50
N LEU A 525 20.06 -17.14 36.66
CA LEU A 525 20.75 -17.01 35.39
C LEU A 525 22.25 -16.79 35.59
N ASP A 526 22.62 -15.88 36.50
CA ASP A 526 24.01 -15.57 36.79
C ASP A 526 24.79 -16.80 37.30
N TYR A 527 24.13 -17.64 38.11
CA TYR A 527 24.69 -18.91 38.57
C TYR A 527 24.93 -19.91 37.42
N VAL A 528 23.96 -20.09 36.53
CA VAL A 528 24.10 -21.01 35.38
C VAL A 528 25.20 -20.54 34.44
N ILE A 529 25.26 -19.24 34.15
CA ILE A 529 26.29 -18.68 33.29
C ILE A 529 27.67 -18.75 33.97
N GLY A 530 27.75 -18.52 35.28
CA GLY A 530 28.98 -18.71 36.05
C GLY A 530 29.52 -20.15 36.05
N LEU A 531 28.66 -21.17 35.88
CA LEU A 531 29.11 -22.55 35.68
C LEU A 531 29.74 -22.80 34.29
N LEU A 532 29.57 -21.88 33.35
CA LEU A 532 29.97 -22.02 31.94
C LEU A 532 31.07 -21.03 31.50
N GLU A 533 31.16 -19.85 32.11
CA GLU A 533 32.03 -18.73 31.67
C GLU A 533 33.53 -19.07 31.65
N ASP A 534 33.99 -20.02 32.49
CA ASP A 534 35.41 -20.40 32.58
C ASP A 534 35.80 -21.61 31.70
N HIS A 535 34.89 -22.12 30.87
CA HIS A 535 35.15 -23.32 30.08
C HIS A 535 35.82 -23.00 28.73
N GLU A 536 37.06 -23.46 28.52
CA GLU A 536 37.90 -23.14 27.34
C GLU A 536 37.26 -23.47 25.98
N ASP A 537 36.41 -24.51 25.93
CA ASP A 537 35.69 -24.93 24.72
C ASP A 537 34.42 -24.11 24.40
N LEU A 538 34.05 -23.13 25.23
CA LEU A 538 32.89 -22.25 25.01
C LEU A 538 33.32 -20.86 24.53
N ALA A 539 32.50 -20.25 23.70
CA ALA A 539 32.67 -18.86 23.31
C ALA A 539 32.12 -17.94 24.42
N PRO A 540 32.54 -16.66 24.47
CA PRO A 540 31.96 -15.69 25.38
C PRO A 540 30.43 -15.65 25.26
N THR A 541 29.75 -15.61 26.40
CA THR A 541 28.28 -15.53 26.48
C THR A 541 27.78 -14.32 25.68
N ASN A 542 26.86 -14.57 24.76
CA ASN A 542 26.22 -13.54 23.97
C ASN A 542 24.98 -13.03 24.71
N TRP A 543 25.10 -11.79 25.21
CA TRP A 543 24.02 -11.07 25.88
C TRP A 543 23.29 -10.08 24.95
N ASN A 544 23.63 -10.08 23.65
CA ASN A 544 23.14 -9.08 22.71
C ASN A 544 21.79 -9.46 22.08
N ASP A 545 20.80 -9.77 22.92
CA ASP A 545 19.41 -9.92 22.54
C ASP A 545 18.52 -9.41 23.68
N ARG A 546 17.28 -9.02 23.40
CA ARG A 546 16.39 -8.49 24.44
C ARG A 546 15.99 -9.54 25.48
N ALA A 547 15.78 -10.78 25.06
CA ALA A 547 15.06 -11.79 25.86
C ALA A 547 15.75 -13.16 25.86
N THR A 548 16.91 -13.27 25.24
CA THR A 548 17.64 -14.53 25.10
C THR A 548 19.11 -14.30 25.41
N VAL A 549 19.68 -15.14 26.27
CA VAL A 549 21.13 -15.22 26.46
C VAL A 549 21.61 -16.50 25.80
N GLU A 550 22.60 -16.37 24.92
CA GLU A 550 23.13 -17.50 24.14
C GLU A 550 24.56 -17.84 24.55
N VAL A 551 24.81 -19.12 24.82
CA VAL A 551 26.16 -19.68 24.97
C VAL A 551 26.39 -20.69 23.86
N LYS A 552 27.55 -20.63 23.20
CA LYS A 552 27.92 -21.48 22.05
C LYS A 552 29.31 -22.07 22.22
N ALA A 553 29.65 -23.07 21.40
CA ALA A 553 31.01 -23.60 21.34
C ALA A 553 31.98 -22.58 20.74
N SER A 554 33.25 -22.62 21.15
CA SER A 554 34.31 -21.75 20.59
C SER A 554 34.66 -22.10 19.13
N LYS A 555 34.57 -23.38 18.74
CA LYS A 555 34.94 -23.89 17.40
C LYS A 555 33.91 -24.83 16.74
N GLY A 556 32.61 -24.65 17.02
CA GLY A 556 31.54 -25.53 16.50
C GLY A 556 30.33 -24.78 15.95
N LEU A 557 29.49 -25.48 15.17
CA LEU A 557 28.23 -24.96 14.65
C LEU A 557 27.10 -25.21 15.68
N GLY A 558 26.53 -24.13 16.24
CA GLY A 558 25.31 -24.19 17.06
C GLY A 558 25.45 -23.59 18.46
N TRP A 559 24.31 -23.39 19.12
CA TRP A 559 24.21 -22.96 20.51
C TRP A 559 24.18 -24.17 21.46
N PHE A 560 24.80 -24.03 22.63
CA PHE A 560 24.72 -24.97 23.73
C PHE A 560 23.56 -24.63 24.66
N LEU A 561 23.46 -23.36 25.07
CA LEU A 561 22.41 -22.87 25.97
C LEU A 561 21.71 -21.66 25.34
N HIS A 562 20.39 -21.70 25.31
CA HIS A 562 19.51 -20.56 25.12
C HIS A 562 18.73 -20.34 26.42
N ALA A 563 19.12 -19.34 27.20
CA ALA A 563 18.36 -18.92 28.37
C ALA A 563 17.33 -17.87 27.95
N ARG A 564 16.05 -18.23 27.95
CA ARG A 564 14.94 -17.32 27.62
C ARG A 564 14.54 -16.55 28.87
N THR A 565 14.96 -15.29 28.93
CA THR A 565 14.77 -14.38 30.07
C THR A 565 13.49 -13.55 29.98
N GLY A 566 12.77 -13.61 28.86
CA GLY A 566 11.56 -12.83 28.62
C GLY A 566 10.27 -13.36 29.26
N GLY A 567 10.33 -14.48 30.01
CA GLY A 567 9.20 -14.97 30.80
C GLY A 567 8.98 -14.10 32.04
N GLU A 568 7.72 -13.79 32.37
CA GLU A 568 7.41 -12.97 33.55
C GLU A 568 7.75 -13.71 34.84
N TRP A 569 7.32 -14.97 34.97
CA TRP A 569 7.43 -15.72 36.22
C TRP A 569 8.54 -16.78 36.22
N LEU A 570 8.98 -17.25 35.07
CA LEU A 570 9.94 -18.36 34.97
C LEU A 570 11.03 -18.06 33.94
N LEU A 571 12.27 -18.37 34.31
CA LEU A 571 13.42 -18.46 33.41
C LEU A 571 13.39 -19.83 32.71
N SER A 572 13.41 -19.86 31.38
CA SER A 572 13.53 -21.14 30.66
C SER A 572 14.95 -21.34 30.16
N LEU A 573 15.63 -22.35 30.70
CA LEU A 573 16.97 -22.76 30.27
C LEU A 573 16.83 -23.88 29.24
N CYS A 574 17.12 -23.60 27.97
CA CYS A 574 17.12 -24.59 26.91
C CYS A 574 18.56 -25.02 26.65
N PHE A 575 18.88 -26.29 26.89
CA PHE A 575 20.17 -26.91 26.60
C PHE A 575 20.07 -27.77 25.34
N ARG A 576 21.05 -27.69 24.47
CA ARG A 576 21.18 -28.55 23.30
C ARG A 576 22.18 -29.65 23.58
N VAL A 577 21.76 -30.90 23.41
CA VAL A 577 22.53 -32.10 23.74
C VAL A 577 22.40 -33.15 22.65
N LYS A 578 23.19 -34.21 22.70
CA LYS A 578 23.06 -35.33 21.74
C LYS A 578 21.69 -35.98 21.89
N LYS A 579 21.10 -36.37 20.75
CA LYS A 579 19.82 -37.07 20.74
C LYS A 579 19.85 -38.34 21.61
N GLY A 580 18.82 -38.49 22.46
CA GLY A 580 18.66 -39.64 23.35
C GLY A 580 19.57 -39.66 24.58
N GLU A 581 20.30 -38.58 24.87
CA GLU A 581 21.16 -38.49 26.07
C GLU A 581 20.33 -38.44 27.36
N PHE A 582 19.17 -37.77 27.33
CA PHE A 582 18.30 -37.61 28.49
C PHE A 582 16.85 -37.98 28.17
N THR A 583 16.14 -38.47 29.19
CA THR A 583 14.68 -38.63 29.19
C THR A 583 14.05 -37.64 30.17
N THR A 584 12.79 -37.27 29.94
CA THR A 584 12.11 -36.29 30.79
C THR A 584 11.92 -36.81 32.21
N GLU A 585 11.56 -38.09 32.35
CA GLU A 585 11.25 -38.74 33.63
C GLU A 585 12.49 -38.85 34.53
N ASP A 586 13.65 -39.20 33.95
CA ASP A 586 14.91 -39.32 34.68
C ASP A 586 15.41 -37.95 35.17
N LEU A 587 15.30 -36.92 34.33
CA LEU A 587 15.69 -35.57 34.70
C LEU A 587 14.77 -34.96 35.76
N ASP A 588 13.46 -35.16 35.64
CA ASP A 588 12.49 -34.66 36.61
C ASP A 588 12.71 -35.29 37.99
N SER A 589 12.92 -36.62 38.05
CA SER A 589 13.25 -37.32 39.29
C SER A 589 14.58 -36.89 39.92
N LYS A 590 15.60 -36.60 39.10
CA LYS A 590 16.94 -36.21 39.59
C LYS A 590 17.02 -34.75 40.02
N LEU A 591 16.32 -33.86 39.32
CA LEU A 591 16.32 -32.42 39.61
C LEU A 591 15.29 -32.08 40.70
N GLY A 592 14.23 -32.88 40.86
CA GLY A 592 13.28 -32.77 41.96
C GLY A 592 12.56 -31.42 42.01
N LEU A 593 12.29 -30.81 40.85
CA LEU A 593 11.62 -29.51 40.78
C LEU A 593 10.14 -29.66 41.10
N ILE A 594 9.65 -28.83 42.02
CA ILE A 594 8.24 -28.83 42.42
C ILE A 594 7.37 -28.41 41.22
N PRO A 595 6.31 -29.16 40.87
CA PRO A 595 5.35 -28.78 39.83
C PRO A 595 4.73 -27.41 40.09
N LEU A 596 4.30 -26.72 39.02
CA LEU A 596 3.80 -25.35 39.15
C LEU A 596 2.51 -25.25 39.98
N ASP A 597 1.64 -26.27 39.92
CA ASP A 597 0.40 -26.33 40.72
C ASP A 597 0.65 -26.38 42.23
N ASP A 598 1.80 -26.91 42.66
CA ASP A 598 2.16 -27.07 44.08
C ASP A 598 2.96 -25.87 44.61
N MET A 599 3.16 -24.83 43.79
CA MET A 599 3.82 -23.58 44.20
C MET A 599 2.78 -22.55 44.66
N GLU A 600 2.74 -22.25 45.95
CA GLU A 600 1.82 -21.25 46.52
C GLU A 600 2.14 -19.80 46.09
N GLU A 601 3.35 -19.54 45.59
CA GLU A 601 3.91 -18.20 45.42
C GLU A 601 3.81 -17.63 43.99
N ILE A 602 3.26 -18.38 43.02
CA ILE A 602 3.14 -17.94 41.61
C ILE A 602 1.72 -18.19 41.03
N PRO A 603 1.15 -17.24 40.26
CA PRO A 603 -0.17 -17.38 39.62
C PRO A 603 -0.07 -18.13 38.29
N VAL A 604 0.70 -19.21 38.24
CA VAL A 604 0.93 -20.01 37.03
C VAL A 604 0.58 -21.45 37.33
N TYR A 605 -0.43 -21.98 36.65
CA TYR A 605 -0.92 -23.35 36.85
C TYR A 605 -0.40 -24.28 35.75
N GLY A 606 0.00 -25.49 36.13
CA GLY A 606 0.40 -26.57 35.25
C GLY A 606 0.91 -27.80 36.03
N ARG A 607 0.28 -28.95 35.80
CA ARG A 607 0.70 -30.27 36.34
C ARG A 607 1.85 -30.91 35.59
N GLU A 608 2.27 -30.33 34.46
CA GLU A 608 3.37 -30.88 33.67
C GLU A 608 4.71 -30.69 34.39
N PRO A 609 5.64 -31.67 34.29
CA PRO A 609 7.01 -31.51 34.73
C PRO A 609 7.65 -30.21 34.22
N ARG A 610 8.41 -29.52 35.08
CA ARG A 610 9.13 -28.29 34.71
C ARG A 610 10.36 -28.55 33.85
N VAL A 611 10.69 -29.83 33.66
CA VAL A 611 11.74 -30.32 32.78
C VAL A 611 11.11 -30.99 31.56
N LYS A 612 11.70 -30.79 30.38
CA LYS A 612 11.23 -31.43 29.15
C LYS A 612 12.40 -31.74 28.23
N ALA A 613 12.58 -33.02 27.88
CA ALA A 613 13.52 -33.44 26.85
C ALA A 613 12.77 -33.68 25.54
N ARG A 614 13.15 -32.99 24.47
CA ARG A 614 12.52 -33.10 23.14
C ARG A 614 13.57 -33.32 22.06
N ASP A 615 13.41 -34.41 21.32
CA ASP A 615 14.25 -34.69 20.17
C ASP A 615 13.95 -33.71 19.01
N LEU A 616 15.00 -33.16 18.41
CA LEU A 616 14.91 -32.34 17.21
C LEU A 616 14.95 -33.24 15.96
N LYS A 617 14.63 -32.67 14.79
CA LYS A 617 14.70 -33.38 13.50
C LYS A 617 16.14 -33.80 13.12
N SER A 618 17.14 -33.19 13.74
CA SER A 618 18.57 -33.45 13.55
C SER A 618 19.12 -34.41 14.62
N ALA A 619 20.43 -34.63 14.66
CA ALA A 619 21.10 -35.48 15.67
C ALA A 619 21.09 -34.89 17.11
N TRP A 620 20.23 -33.91 17.36
CA TRP A 620 20.21 -33.08 18.56
C TRP A 620 18.91 -33.27 19.33
N GLN A 621 18.98 -33.10 20.65
CA GLN A 621 17.85 -33.04 21.57
C GLN A 621 17.92 -31.71 22.33
N GLU A 622 16.76 -31.12 22.58
CA GLU A 622 16.59 -29.90 23.39
C GLU A 622 16.04 -30.30 24.75
N VAL A 623 16.78 -29.99 25.81
CA VAL A 623 16.34 -30.14 27.20
C VAL A 623 15.98 -28.76 27.75
N THR A 624 14.70 -28.55 28.04
CA THR A 624 14.20 -27.30 28.64
C THR A 624 13.96 -27.49 30.13
N ILE A 625 14.51 -26.60 30.95
CA ILE A 625 14.29 -26.55 32.40
C ILE A 625 13.72 -25.17 32.75
N LYS A 626 12.55 -25.14 33.39
CA LYS A 626 11.94 -23.89 33.87
C LYS A 626 12.31 -23.63 35.32
N VAL A 627 12.91 -22.49 35.61
CA VAL A 627 13.47 -22.11 36.92
C VAL A 627 12.81 -20.83 37.41
N TRP A 628 12.49 -20.77 38.70
CA TRP A 628 11.96 -19.59 39.36
C TRP A 628 13.02 -18.94 40.26
N THR A 629 13.75 -19.71 41.06
CA THR A 629 14.77 -19.19 42.00
C THR A 629 16.12 -19.87 41.86
N LYS A 630 17.21 -19.24 42.33
CA LYS A 630 18.54 -19.86 42.34
C LYS A 630 18.57 -21.15 43.17
N SER A 631 17.88 -21.20 44.31
CA SER A 631 17.90 -22.34 45.23
C SER A 631 17.40 -23.64 44.60
N GLU A 632 16.50 -23.57 43.61
CA GLU A 632 16.02 -24.73 42.86
C GLU A 632 17.12 -25.44 42.05
N ILE A 633 18.13 -24.69 41.62
CA ILE A 633 19.19 -25.19 40.73
C ILE A 633 20.58 -25.20 41.38
N ASP A 634 20.74 -24.63 42.58
CA ASP A 634 21.98 -24.72 43.35
C ASP A 634 22.11 -26.07 44.06
N THR A 635 22.02 -27.14 43.28
CA THR A 635 22.06 -28.53 43.74
C THR A 635 23.17 -29.30 43.04
N GLU A 636 23.71 -30.33 43.70
CA GLU A 636 24.74 -31.18 43.09
C GLU A 636 24.21 -31.92 41.85
N ALA A 637 22.93 -32.29 41.86
CA ALA A 637 22.24 -32.93 40.74
C ALA A 637 22.24 -32.03 39.49
N PHE A 638 21.90 -30.75 39.63
CA PHE A 638 21.91 -29.80 38.52
C PHE A 638 23.32 -29.56 37.99
N ARG A 639 24.34 -29.44 38.86
CA ARG A 639 25.74 -29.31 38.43
C ARG A 639 26.23 -30.52 37.63
N LYS A 640 25.84 -31.74 38.05
CA LYS A 640 26.15 -32.98 37.32
C LYS A 640 25.47 -32.99 35.95
N PHE A 641 24.20 -32.58 35.89
CA PHE A 641 23.45 -32.45 34.64
C PHE A 641 24.15 -31.50 33.65
N VAL A 642 24.50 -30.27 34.07
CA VAL A 642 25.14 -29.28 33.19
C VAL A 642 26.46 -29.81 32.62
N LYS A 643 27.29 -30.47 33.44
CA LYS A 643 28.54 -31.09 32.98
C LYS A 643 28.30 -32.20 31.96
N GLN A 644 27.33 -33.07 32.19
CA GLN A 644 26.99 -34.15 31.25
C GLN A 644 26.44 -33.58 29.93
N ALA A 645 25.54 -32.60 30.01
CA ALA A 645 24.98 -31.91 28.86
C ALA A 645 26.08 -31.25 28.01
N LEU A 646 27.03 -30.55 28.65
CA LEU A 646 28.14 -29.90 27.97
C LEU A 646 29.07 -30.91 27.27
N ASN A 647 29.42 -32.00 27.94
CA ASN A 647 30.26 -33.06 27.36
C ASN A 647 29.59 -33.72 26.15
N SER A 648 28.29 -34.04 26.26
CA SER A 648 27.50 -34.61 25.18
C SER A 648 27.39 -33.64 23.99
N TYR A 649 27.17 -32.36 24.27
CA TYR A 649 27.13 -31.30 23.27
C TYR A 649 28.46 -31.13 22.54
N LEU A 650 29.58 -30.99 23.25
CA LEU A 650 30.91 -30.79 22.64
C LEU A 650 31.33 -31.99 21.78
N LYS A 651 30.99 -33.21 22.20
CA LYS A 651 31.25 -34.43 21.42
C LYS A 651 30.48 -34.43 20.10
N GLN A 652 29.21 -34.03 20.11
CA GLN A 652 28.40 -33.95 18.89
C GLN A 652 28.78 -32.74 18.02
N ALA A 653 29.12 -31.59 18.62
CA ALA A 653 29.54 -30.39 17.90
C ALA A 653 30.86 -30.60 17.15
N LYS A 654 31.82 -31.35 17.74
CA LYS A 654 33.06 -31.77 17.07
C LYS A 654 32.79 -32.73 15.91
N ALA A 655 31.81 -33.62 16.02
CA ALA A 655 31.41 -34.52 14.93
C ALA A 655 30.74 -33.77 13.77
N ASP A 656 29.89 -32.77 14.08
CA ASP A 656 29.19 -31.94 13.08
C ASP A 656 30.14 -30.93 12.38
N ALA A 657 31.31 -30.64 12.96
CA ALA A 657 32.34 -29.78 12.36
C ALA A 657 33.14 -30.46 11.23
N ALA A 658 32.98 -31.78 11.02
CA ALA A 658 33.57 -32.49 9.89
C ALA A 658 32.79 -32.18 8.59
N ASN A 659 33.38 -31.28 7.80
CA ASN A 659 33.03 -30.79 6.46
C ASN A 659 31.65 -31.21 5.84
N PRO A 660 30.64 -30.30 5.82
CA PRO A 660 29.30 -30.57 5.27
C PRO A 660 29.28 -30.95 3.78
N GLU A 661 30.28 -30.57 2.98
CA GLU A 661 30.33 -30.88 1.54
C GLU A 661 30.54 -32.36 1.23
N ASP A 662 31.19 -33.12 2.12
CA ASP A 662 31.54 -34.52 1.89
C ASP A 662 30.43 -35.49 2.28
N LEU A 663 29.41 -34.98 2.98
CA LEU A 663 28.16 -35.68 3.29
C LEU A 663 27.09 -35.48 2.21
N MET A 664 27.41 -34.78 1.12
CA MET A 664 26.45 -34.49 0.07
C MET A 664 26.07 -35.77 -0.70
N PRO A 665 24.76 -36.03 -0.92
CA PRO A 665 24.29 -37.29 -1.51
C PRO A 665 24.93 -37.66 -2.85
N TRP A 666 25.30 -36.67 -3.67
CA TRP A 666 25.92 -36.90 -4.97
C TRP A 666 27.39 -37.30 -4.89
N LYS A 667 28.15 -36.82 -3.90
CA LYS A 667 29.52 -37.31 -3.65
C LYS A 667 29.53 -38.73 -3.11
N GLN A 668 28.54 -39.10 -2.29
CA GLN A 668 28.43 -40.46 -1.73
C GLN A 668 27.91 -41.49 -2.75
N LEU A 669 26.94 -41.11 -3.56
CA LEU A 669 26.31 -42.03 -4.54
C LEU A 669 26.98 -41.99 -5.90
N GLY A 670 27.74 -40.94 -6.22
CA GLY A 670 28.47 -40.75 -7.48
C GLY A 670 27.60 -41.04 -8.70
N ARG A 671 28.03 -42.00 -9.52
CA ARG A 671 27.29 -42.46 -10.72
C ARG A 671 25.82 -42.78 -10.45
N LYS A 672 25.49 -43.39 -9.32
CA LYS A 672 24.10 -43.75 -8.98
C LYS A 672 23.23 -42.51 -8.75
N TRP A 673 23.78 -41.40 -8.26
CA TRP A 673 23.02 -40.16 -8.06
C TRP A 673 22.43 -39.63 -9.36
N HIS A 674 23.22 -39.63 -10.43
CA HIS A 674 22.82 -39.10 -11.73
C HIS A 674 21.72 -39.94 -12.39
N LEU A 675 21.64 -41.23 -12.08
CA LEU A 675 20.59 -42.15 -12.50
C LEU A 675 19.38 -42.19 -11.54
N MET A 676 19.26 -41.27 -10.58
CA MET A 676 18.09 -41.15 -9.71
C MET A 676 17.24 -39.93 -10.08
N ARG A 677 15.92 -40.02 -9.95
CA ARG A 677 15.03 -38.84 -10.08
C ARG A 677 15.24 -37.79 -8.99
N LYS A 678 15.80 -38.19 -7.84
CA LYS A 678 16.10 -37.30 -6.72
C LYS A 678 17.13 -36.24 -7.15
N GLY A 679 16.86 -34.96 -6.84
CA GLY A 679 17.73 -33.83 -7.16
C GLY A 679 17.29 -32.95 -8.35
N LEU A 680 16.24 -33.33 -9.07
CA LEU A 680 15.60 -32.50 -10.11
C LEU A 680 14.87 -31.28 -9.50
N PRO A 681 14.88 -30.12 -10.16
CA PRO A 681 14.17 -28.93 -9.70
C PRO A 681 12.64 -29.05 -9.93
N GLY A 682 11.84 -28.83 -8.87
CA GLY A 682 10.37 -28.82 -8.90
C GLY A 682 9.71 -30.14 -8.48
N THR A 683 8.42 -30.08 -8.11
CA THR A 683 7.59 -31.24 -7.68
C THR A 683 6.73 -31.84 -8.80
N GLY A 684 6.86 -31.36 -10.04
CA GLY A 684 6.02 -31.73 -11.19
C GLY A 684 6.50 -32.95 -12.00
N ARG A 685 5.65 -33.42 -12.93
CA ARG A 685 6.01 -34.45 -13.93
C ARG A 685 7.16 -33.95 -14.81
N VAL A 686 8.25 -34.70 -14.83
CA VAL A 686 9.40 -34.44 -15.71
C VAL A 686 8.96 -34.70 -17.16
N PRO A 687 9.09 -33.73 -18.08
CA PRO A 687 8.59 -33.85 -19.46
C PRO A 687 9.46 -34.72 -20.37
N TRP A 688 10.53 -35.34 -19.85
CA TRP A 688 11.46 -36.17 -20.59
C TRP A 688 11.64 -37.56 -19.95
N GLU A 689 11.99 -38.55 -20.76
CA GLU A 689 12.12 -39.95 -20.36
C GLU A 689 13.37 -40.16 -19.53
N PHE A 690 13.22 -40.46 -18.24
CA PHE A 690 14.37 -40.56 -17.33
C PHE A 690 15.33 -41.73 -17.65
N GLY A 691 14.82 -42.81 -18.27
CA GLY A 691 15.64 -43.96 -18.75
C GLY A 691 16.64 -43.59 -19.86
N LEU A 692 16.49 -42.40 -20.46
CA LEU A 692 17.46 -41.79 -21.36
C LEU A 692 18.89 -41.78 -20.81
N LEU A 693 19.07 -41.46 -19.53
CA LEU A 693 20.40 -41.38 -18.93
C LEU A 693 21.08 -42.75 -18.82
N GLU A 694 20.31 -43.83 -18.67
CA GLU A 694 20.85 -45.20 -18.64
C GLU A 694 21.42 -45.62 -20.00
N LYS A 695 20.91 -45.05 -21.10
CA LYS A 695 21.42 -45.28 -22.46
C LYS A 695 22.52 -44.29 -22.88
N LEU A 696 22.38 -43.02 -22.52
CA LEU A 696 23.31 -41.96 -22.92
C LEU A 696 24.64 -42.03 -22.17
N LEU A 697 24.62 -42.40 -20.88
CA LEU A 697 25.83 -42.43 -20.06
C LEU A 697 26.86 -43.47 -20.53
N PRO A 698 26.49 -44.73 -20.85
CA PRO A 698 27.45 -45.69 -21.43
C PRO A 698 28.04 -45.25 -22.77
N ILE A 699 27.27 -44.56 -23.61
CA ILE A 699 27.75 -44.02 -24.90
C ILE A 699 28.83 -42.96 -24.65
N MET A 700 28.60 -42.07 -23.68
CA MET A 700 29.56 -41.05 -23.27
C MET A 700 30.83 -41.66 -22.66
N GLU A 701 30.67 -42.64 -21.76
CA GLU A 701 31.79 -43.38 -21.13
C GLU A 701 32.64 -44.11 -22.20
N THR A 702 32.02 -44.64 -23.25
CA THR A 702 32.72 -45.31 -24.36
C THR A 702 33.41 -44.31 -25.30
N ALA A 703 32.74 -43.19 -25.60
CA ALA A 703 33.28 -42.17 -26.49
C ALA A 703 34.51 -41.45 -25.88
N PHE A 704 34.53 -41.27 -24.56
CA PHE A 704 35.59 -40.59 -23.83
C PHE A 704 36.30 -41.53 -22.84
N ASP A 705 36.59 -42.75 -23.28
CA ASP A 705 37.26 -43.79 -22.49
C ASP A 705 38.65 -43.38 -21.96
N SER A 706 39.33 -42.47 -22.66
CA SER A 706 40.62 -41.90 -22.27
C SER A 706 40.53 -40.72 -21.31
N CYS A 707 39.32 -40.30 -20.91
CA CYS A 707 39.07 -39.17 -20.00
C CYS A 707 38.60 -39.62 -18.62
N GLU A 708 38.92 -38.84 -17.59
CA GLU A 708 38.42 -39.07 -16.24
C GLU A 708 37.02 -38.45 -16.08
N ALA A 709 36.04 -39.27 -15.65
CA ALA A 709 34.66 -38.83 -15.42
C ALA A 709 34.46 -38.39 -13.95
N ASP A 710 34.18 -37.11 -13.72
CA ASP A 710 33.87 -36.53 -12.41
C ASP A 710 32.35 -36.56 -12.13
N PHE A 711 31.94 -37.42 -11.20
CA PHE A 711 30.57 -37.54 -10.70
C PHE A 711 30.32 -36.74 -9.40
N GLY A 712 31.28 -35.95 -8.93
CA GLY A 712 31.25 -35.23 -7.66
C GLY A 712 30.36 -33.97 -7.66
N ILE A 713 29.71 -33.65 -8.78
CA ILE A 713 28.91 -32.43 -8.96
C ILE A 713 27.42 -32.78 -9.01
N ARG A 714 26.60 -32.06 -8.23
CA ARG A 714 25.16 -32.35 -8.06
C ARG A 714 24.36 -32.49 -9.36
N SER A 715 24.61 -31.62 -10.33
CA SER A 715 23.74 -31.44 -11.51
C SER A 715 24.32 -31.97 -12.81
N LYS A 716 25.63 -32.24 -12.87
CA LYS A 716 26.33 -32.60 -14.11
C LYS A 716 27.49 -33.55 -13.87
N ILE A 717 27.90 -34.23 -14.95
CA ILE A 717 29.08 -35.10 -15.00
C ILE A 717 30.05 -34.45 -15.98
N ASN A 718 31.32 -34.31 -15.59
CA ASN A 718 32.35 -33.75 -16.47
C ASN A 718 33.31 -34.85 -16.92
N TRP A 719 33.67 -34.86 -18.20
CA TRP A 719 34.78 -35.65 -18.71
C TRP A 719 36.00 -34.74 -18.89
N VAL A 720 37.06 -35.06 -18.17
CA VAL A 720 38.24 -34.25 -18.04
C VAL A 720 39.44 -34.99 -18.62
N HIS A 721 40.23 -34.30 -19.43
CA HIS A 721 41.43 -34.85 -20.03
C HIS A 721 42.53 -35.06 -18.96
N PRO A 722 43.18 -36.24 -18.91
CA PRO A 722 44.06 -36.60 -17.79
C PRO A 722 45.38 -35.80 -17.73
N LYS A 723 45.84 -35.19 -18.83
CA LYS A 723 47.14 -34.46 -18.84
C LYS A 723 47.03 -32.98 -18.50
N ASP A 724 46.02 -32.29 -19.00
CA ASP A 724 45.86 -30.82 -18.86
C ASP A 724 44.65 -30.44 -18.00
N ARG A 725 43.91 -31.43 -17.48
CA ARG A 725 42.68 -31.27 -16.70
C ARG A 725 41.61 -30.42 -17.39
N GLN A 726 41.63 -30.36 -18.71
CA GLN A 726 40.64 -29.61 -19.46
C GLN A 726 39.35 -30.42 -19.62
N THR A 727 38.20 -29.77 -19.44
CA THR A 727 36.89 -30.40 -19.65
C THR A 727 36.59 -30.50 -21.14
N ILE A 728 36.36 -31.73 -21.61
CA ILE A 728 36.07 -32.02 -23.03
C ILE A 728 34.56 -32.12 -23.26
N ALA A 729 33.83 -32.69 -22.30
CA ALA A 729 32.38 -32.78 -22.36
C ALA A 729 31.74 -32.69 -20.97
N GLU A 730 30.49 -32.24 -20.93
CA GLU A 730 29.65 -32.22 -19.74
C GLU A 730 28.28 -32.82 -20.06
N LEU A 731 27.74 -33.62 -19.14
CA LEU A 731 26.37 -34.12 -19.21
C LEU A 731 25.56 -33.58 -18.04
N HIS A 732 24.60 -32.70 -18.33
CA HIS A 732 23.70 -32.11 -17.35
C HIS A 732 22.48 -33.01 -17.15
N THR A 733 22.33 -33.55 -15.94
CA THR A 733 21.42 -34.66 -15.62
C THR A 733 20.24 -34.24 -14.73
N LYS A 734 20.27 -33.03 -14.17
CA LYS A 734 19.27 -32.53 -13.20
C LYS A 734 18.55 -31.26 -13.67
N ARG A 735 18.10 -31.23 -14.93
CA ARG A 735 17.26 -30.13 -15.45
C ARG A 735 15.81 -30.55 -15.62
N SER A 736 14.91 -29.57 -15.52
CA SER A 736 13.46 -29.78 -15.67
C SER A 736 13.02 -30.01 -17.11
N ASP A 737 13.84 -29.62 -18.10
CA ASP A 737 13.48 -29.53 -19.52
C ASP A 737 14.14 -30.58 -20.41
N GLY A 738 15.16 -31.31 -19.94
CA GLY A 738 15.85 -32.37 -20.68
C GLY A 738 17.21 -32.73 -20.08
N ALA A 739 17.92 -33.67 -20.70
CA ALA A 739 19.34 -33.90 -20.45
C ALA A 739 20.17 -33.16 -21.51
N ASP A 740 21.09 -32.30 -21.08
CA ASP A 740 21.93 -31.53 -22.01
C ASP A 740 23.35 -32.12 -22.05
N LEU A 741 23.79 -32.52 -23.24
CA LEU A 741 25.18 -32.78 -23.55
C LEU A 741 25.84 -31.49 -24.01
N ILE A 742 26.97 -31.14 -23.41
CA ILE A 742 27.79 -30.00 -23.81
C ILE A 742 29.16 -30.55 -24.19
N ALA A 743 29.58 -30.36 -25.44
CA ALA A 743 30.89 -30.74 -25.92
C ALA A 743 31.70 -29.50 -26.31
N TYR A 744 33.01 -29.52 -26.07
CA TYR A 744 33.90 -28.42 -26.44
C TYR A 744 34.79 -28.84 -27.62
N ALA A 745 34.89 -27.99 -28.64
CA ALA A 745 35.73 -28.22 -29.82
C ALA A 745 36.45 -26.93 -30.25
N PRO A 746 37.55 -27.00 -31.03
CA PRO A 746 38.18 -25.80 -31.59
C PRO A 746 37.20 -25.01 -32.48
N ALA A 747 37.30 -23.67 -32.43
CA ALA A 747 36.34 -22.78 -33.09
C ALA A 747 36.22 -23.05 -34.60
N GLY A 748 34.97 -23.09 -35.09
CA GLY A 748 34.63 -23.27 -36.50
C GLY A 748 34.81 -24.69 -37.05
N LYS A 749 35.15 -25.69 -36.22
CA LYS A 749 35.33 -27.09 -36.65
C LYS A 749 34.04 -27.91 -36.67
N VAL A 750 33.02 -27.48 -35.94
CA VAL A 750 31.70 -28.13 -35.91
C VAL A 750 30.68 -27.15 -36.49
N THR A 751 29.88 -27.61 -37.44
CA THR A 751 28.82 -26.79 -38.06
C THR A 751 27.45 -27.22 -37.57
N VAL A 752 26.48 -26.30 -37.54
CA VAL A 752 25.10 -26.60 -37.10
C VAL A 752 24.48 -27.73 -37.93
N GLY A 753 24.79 -27.81 -39.23
CA GLY A 753 24.33 -28.90 -40.11
C GLY A 753 24.83 -30.29 -39.71
N SER A 754 26.03 -30.39 -39.11
CA SER A 754 26.60 -31.68 -38.68
C SER A 754 25.93 -32.28 -37.43
N ILE A 755 25.19 -31.47 -36.68
CA ILE A 755 24.52 -31.87 -35.43
C ILE A 755 22.99 -31.76 -35.50
N ALA A 756 22.44 -31.23 -36.59
CA ALA A 756 21.01 -30.97 -36.75
C ALA A 756 20.11 -32.20 -36.56
N ALA A 757 20.64 -33.41 -36.77
CA ALA A 757 19.93 -34.68 -36.61
C ALA A 757 20.01 -35.26 -35.18
N ILE A 758 20.67 -34.59 -34.22
CA ILE A 758 20.98 -35.13 -32.89
C ILE A 758 20.20 -34.36 -31.82
N GLY A 759 19.26 -35.02 -31.13
CA GLY A 759 18.50 -34.41 -30.04
C GLY A 759 17.39 -33.47 -30.50
N THR A 760 16.78 -32.74 -29.56
CA THR A 760 15.66 -31.82 -29.80
C THR A 760 16.07 -30.37 -30.00
N MET A 761 17.29 -30.01 -29.59
CA MET A 761 17.79 -28.64 -29.63
C MET A 761 19.31 -28.68 -29.72
N GLN A 762 19.87 -27.87 -30.63
CA GLN A 762 21.30 -27.78 -30.87
C GLN A 762 21.72 -26.31 -30.93
N GLU A 763 22.69 -25.93 -30.10
CA GLU A 763 23.25 -24.58 -30.08
C GLU A 763 24.78 -24.67 -30.15
N ILE A 764 25.40 -23.76 -30.89
CA ILE A 764 26.85 -23.57 -30.91
C ILE A 764 27.13 -22.14 -30.47
N GLU A 765 27.81 -22.00 -29.33
CA GLU A 765 28.18 -20.71 -28.76
C GLU A 765 29.70 -20.59 -28.66
N PRO A 766 30.30 -19.42 -28.95
CA PRO A 766 31.72 -19.21 -28.75
C PRO A 766 32.06 -19.28 -27.26
N HIS A 767 33.12 -20.02 -26.92
CA HIS A 767 33.61 -20.27 -25.57
C HIS A 767 35.06 -19.80 -25.41
N LYS A 768 35.53 -19.69 -24.16
CA LYS A 768 36.87 -19.18 -23.84
C LYS A 768 37.98 -20.04 -24.47
N GLY A 769 38.98 -19.37 -25.05
CA GLY A 769 40.20 -20.01 -25.57
C GLY A 769 40.10 -20.58 -26.99
N GLU A 770 39.47 -19.85 -27.93
CA GLU A 770 39.26 -20.27 -29.33
C GLU A 770 38.55 -21.62 -29.47
N ARG A 771 37.55 -21.86 -28.61
CA ARG A 771 36.72 -23.07 -28.65
C ARG A 771 35.26 -22.70 -28.81
N ASP A 772 34.52 -23.57 -29.46
CA ASP A 772 33.06 -23.54 -29.50
C ASP A 772 32.51 -24.52 -28.45
N GLN A 773 31.43 -24.10 -27.80
CA GLN A 773 30.61 -24.90 -26.93
C GLN A 773 29.39 -25.39 -27.71
N ILE A 774 29.30 -26.70 -27.93
CA ILE A 774 28.20 -27.34 -28.65
C ILE A 774 27.25 -27.95 -27.61
N ARG A 775 26.05 -27.38 -27.49
CA ARG A 775 25.00 -27.87 -26.59
C ARG A 775 23.98 -28.66 -27.39
N ILE A 776 23.67 -29.88 -26.94
CA ILE A 776 22.66 -30.76 -27.53
C ILE A 776 21.73 -31.26 -26.43
N ARG A 777 20.42 -31.09 -26.62
CA ARG A 777 19.40 -31.53 -25.67
C ARG A 777 18.74 -32.83 -26.09
N PHE A 778 18.51 -33.71 -25.12
CA PHE A 778 17.80 -34.97 -25.29
C PHE A 778 16.58 -35.02 -24.37
N THR A 779 15.45 -35.52 -24.90
CA THR A 779 14.19 -35.67 -24.15
C THR A 779 13.62 -37.09 -24.20
N THR A 780 14.03 -37.92 -25.16
CA THR A 780 13.52 -39.30 -25.33
C THR A 780 14.65 -40.29 -25.59
N GLU A 781 14.49 -41.54 -25.17
CA GLU A 781 15.51 -42.60 -25.33
C GLU A 781 15.90 -42.84 -26.79
N ALA A 782 14.96 -42.78 -27.73
CA ALA A 782 15.20 -43.03 -29.15
C ALA A 782 16.26 -42.11 -29.78
N GLN A 783 16.42 -40.90 -29.24
CA GLN A 783 17.39 -39.91 -29.71
C GLN A 783 18.85 -40.30 -29.43
N THR A 784 19.09 -41.25 -28.54
CA THR A 784 20.44 -41.76 -28.23
C THR A 784 20.93 -42.81 -29.22
N SER A 785 20.04 -43.39 -30.03
CA SER A 785 20.35 -44.47 -30.97
C SER A 785 20.65 -43.96 -32.39
N VAL A 786 20.79 -42.66 -32.58
CA VAL A 786 21.07 -42.04 -33.88
C VAL A 786 22.55 -42.22 -34.21
N LYS A 787 22.86 -42.80 -35.38
CA LYS A 787 24.25 -43.01 -35.83
C LYS A 787 25.08 -41.72 -35.82
N ALA A 788 24.45 -40.58 -36.13
CA ALA A 788 25.04 -39.25 -36.09
C ALA A 788 25.60 -38.85 -34.70
N LEU A 789 25.01 -39.34 -33.60
CA LEU A 789 25.52 -39.06 -32.25
C LEU A 789 26.91 -39.68 -32.03
N ASN A 790 27.09 -40.93 -32.44
CA ASN A 790 28.38 -41.61 -32.31
C ASN A 790 29.46 -40.98 -33.22
N GLU A 791 29.07 -40.59 -34.44
CA GLU A 791 29.97 -39.88 -35.37
C GLU A 791 30.37 -38.50 -34.84
N PHE A 792 29.43 -37.77 -34.22
CA PHE A 792 29.69 -36.50 -33.55
C PHE A 792 30.66 -36.67 -32.37
N LEU A 793 30.38 -37.61 -31.46
CA LEU A 793 31.24 -37.86 -30.30
C LEU A 793 32.66 -38.30 -30.71
N ALA A 794 32.78 -39.15 -31.74
CA ALA A 794 34.08 -39.52 -32.31
C ALA A 794 34.83 -38.33 -32.91
N THR A 795 34.10 -37.38 -33.52
CA THR A 795 34.67 -36.14 -34.05
C THR A 795 35.19 -35.24 -32.94
N ILE A 796 34.40 -35.05 -31.86
CA ILE A 796 34.82 -34.28 -30.66
C ILE A 796 36.06 -34.91 -30.03
N ARG A 797 36.07 -36.25 -29.88
CA ARG A 797 37.20 -37.01 -29.38
C ARG A 797 38.47 -36.74 -30.20
N LYS A 798 38.37 -36.84 -31.54
CA LYS A 798 39.50 -36.60 -32.46
C LYS A 798 40.02 -35.17 -32.41
N LEU A 799 39.12 -34.19 -32.29
CA LEU A 799 39.48 -32.77 -32.24
C LEU A 799 40.19 -32.37 -30.94
N ASN A 800 39.95 -33.11 -29.84
CA ASN A 800 40.58 -32.86 -28.55
C ASN A 800 41.79 -33.77 -28.26
N GLY A 801 42.19 -34.63 -29.21
CA GLY A 801 43.41 -35.46 -29.08
C GLY A 801 43.28 -36.64 -28.11
N THR A 802 42.05 -37.12 -27.90
CA THR A 802 41.68 -38.16 -26.92
C THR A 802 41.36 -39.54 -27.51
#